data_AF-A0A7S4W4Z4-F1
#
_entry.id   AF-A0A7S4W4Z4-F1
#
_cell.length_a   1.000
_cell.length_b   1.000
_cell.length_c   1.000
_cell.angle_alpha   90.00
_cell.angle_beta   90.00
_cell.angle_gamma   90.00
#
_symmetry.space_group_name_H-M   'P 1'
#
loop_
_entity.id
_entity.type
_entity.pdbx_description
1 polymer ?
#
loop_
_entity_poly.entity_id
_entity_poly.type
_entity_poly.pdbx_seq_one_letter_code
_entity_poly.pdbx_strand_id
1 'polypeptide(L)'
;MADIVPTVDGIEIRELKHLEGTLVEIFGMEGVPVKSISVRDEDANAEEVEVDGQQGRVVAWYEPESKYIVETFEGILAGVPEDNCREFIPAPPEEGGFDLVWPVGGGATVEFGERIVDELAHKGYCVIQTLMSSAERAEAAEFAAGDEKEPRHFYRMKQEIEGAYMGYDNYTKIGHMDSDNVEDDSYVTNPLEACNRQLSTLGLLISPMAPTNLGFVCNARLNALIRTSIDRNEEDDLPLESIMDEEDAEDWSGYVEGWVRFQQRRKLSMLSMIDNNGGDLWLYPKPGFGPKSVHIPISPNKILLFRHDLMEYSYQVKGPSLALQTWILNVPPKYQQIHEMQVNLGAPGELGEVVVNPGPAVPDGPKASVMALCVRLPGEAWNPTQYWNMYCSGSDTITQWPTNRWETEPYYEEGGDSNLTGKAYTCHGGFITQEMITQFDHEFFGIEHTEARAMLPGQRVALEVGYQCLCASGFNKKSLAGRRMGVWFGDVGPDWHSFQTEWGRFHHDISPATCGTSMNNSVTAGRLAHLFDLTGPISSYDTACSASLVAMNAAHLLMFDQDPPRKENSEALVQGVNTLLGPGSFIGNCMATMLSHQGRSFTFNRSADGYQRGEGCGAIFIKLFTGNKTEEDERVCALIGTATNQDGRSASLTAPNGPSQQMVIRGSLKQ
;
A
#
# COMPACT_ATOMS: atom_id res chain seq x y z
N MET A 1 3.44 19.38 43.20
CA MET A 1 2.09 18.80 42.98
C MET A 1 1.30 18.80 44.29
N ALA A 2 1.19 19.96 44.93
CA ALA A 2 0.20 20.26 45.96
C ALA A 2 -0.07 21.77 45.81
N ASP A 3 -1.31 22.14 45.56
CA ASP A 3 -1.89 23.50 45.57
C ASP A 3 -2.00 24.35 44.28
N ILE A 4 -1.74 23.85 43.06
CA ILE A 4 -2.15 24.56 41.81
C ILE A 4 -2.72 23.63 40.72
N VAL A 5 -3.44 22.56 41.08
CA VAL A 5 -4.31 21.85 40.12
C VAL A 5 -5.53 21.32 40.86
N PRO A 6 -6.78 21.70 40.50
CA PRO A 6 -7.92 20.89 40.87
C PRO A 6 -7.88 19.61 40.03
N THR A 7 -7.73 18.49 40.72
CA THR A 7 -7.93 17.13 40.20
C THR A 7 -9.32 16.98 39.59
N VAL A 8 -9.40 16.34 38.42
CA VAL A 8 -10.64 15.75 37.89
C VAL A 8 -10.99 14.55 38.77
N ASP A 9 -11.67 14.82 39.88
CA ASP A 9 -12.59 13.93 40.62
C ASP A 9 -13.08 14.68 41.88
N GLY A 10 -14.01 15.62 41.70
CA GLY A 10 -14.60 16.43 42.79
C GLY A 10 -14.58 17.92 42.47
N ILE A 11 -15.61 18.40 41.78
CA ILE A 11 -15.70 19.78 41.27
C ILE A 11 -16.09 20.75 42.41
N GLU A 12 -15.16 21.58 42.87
CA GLU A 12 -15.48 22.95 43.30
C GLU A 12 -15.33 23.87 42.09
N ILE A 13 -16.45 24.43 41.61
CA ILE A 13 -16.46 25.38 40.49
C ILE A 13 -15.95 26.72 41.02
N ARG A 14 -14.66 27.02 40.81
CA ARG A 14 -14.18 28.41 40.90
C ARG A 14 -14.62 29.15 39.65
N GLU A 15 -15.15 30.36 39.82
CA GLU A 15 -15.44 31.24 38.69
C GLU A 15 -14.13 31.60 37.98
N LEU A 16 -14.02 31.23 36.70
CA LEU A 16 -12.91 31.63 35.84
C LEU A 16 -12.88 33.16 35.71
N LYS A 17 -11.70 33.76 35.86
CA LYS A 17 -11.50 35.18 35.56
C LYS A 17 -11.65 35.43 34.06
N HIS A 18 -11.95 36.67 33.71
CA HIS A 18 -12.44 37.04 32.38
C HIS A 18 -11.51 36.66 31.22
N LEU A 19 -10.19 36.62 31.42
CA LEU A 19 -9.22 36.23 30.39
C LEU A 19 -8.71 34.79 30.50
N GLU A 20 -9.09 34.01 31.51
CA GLU A 20 -8.57 32.63 31.66
C GLU A 20 -8.98 31.75 30.46
N GLY A 21 -8.00 31.13 29.81
CA GLY A 21 -8.17 30.33 28.60
C GLY A 21 -8.26 31.12 27.30
N THR A 22 -8.24 32.46 27.35
CA THR A 22 -8.28 33.34 26.17
C THR A 22 -6.88 33.68 25.67
N LEU A 23 -6.80 34.16 24.42
CA LEU A 23 -5.57 34.72 23.87
C LEU A 23 -5.46 36.19 24.28
N VAL A 24 -4.26 36.60 24.65
CA VAL A 24 -3.99 37.95 25.17
C VAL A 24 -2.74 38.54 24.55
N GLU A 25 -2.72 39.87 24.50
CA GLU A 25 -1.55 40.69 24.22
C GLU A 25 -1.11 41.38 25.52
N ILE A 26 0.18 41.35 25.79
CA ILE A 26 0.82 42.01 26.93
C ILE A 26 1.22 43.41 26.50
N PHE A 27 0.86 44.43 27.29
CA PHE A 27 1.15 45.82 26.95
C PHE A 27 1.46 46.68 28.18
N GLY A 28 2.16 47.79 27.96
CA GLY A 28 2.45 48.79 29.00
C GLY A 28 3.47 48.34 30.03
N MET A 29 4.32 47.37 29.68
CA MET A 29 5.38 46.80 30.50
C MET A 29 6.79 47.06 29.93
N GLU A 30 6.95 48.03 29.02
CA GLU A 30 8.24 48.35 28.39
C GLU A 30 9.34 48.62 29.43
N GLY A 31 10.38 47.78 29.46
CA GLY A 31 11.50 47.89 30.41
C GLY A 31 11.18 47.44 31.83
N VAL A 32 10.10 46.67 32.00
CA VAL A 32 9.69 46.05 33.26
C VAL A 32 9.82 44.54 33.12
N PRO A 33 10.98 43.95 33.48
CA PRO A 33 11.18 42.52 33.37
C PRO A 33 10.27 41.79 34.36
N VAL A 34 9.75 40.66 33.92
CA VAL A 34 8.90 39.75 34.71
C VAL A 34 9.71 38.49 35.00
N LYS A 35 9.54 37.89 36.17
CA LYS A 35 10.13 36.58 36.44
C LYS A 35 9.42 35.51 35.63
N SER A 36 10.20 34.68 34.93
CA SER A 36 9.67 33.47 34.31
C SER A 36 9.12 32.53 35.40
N ILE A 37 7.99 31.89 35.13
CA ILE A 37 7.33 31.00 36.08
C ILE A 37 7.61 29.57 35.66
N SER A 38 8.45 28.88 36.45
CA SER A 38 8.48 27.42 36.45
C SER A 38 7.16 26.93 37.04
N VAL A 39 6.57 25.87 36.46
CA VAL A 39 5.27 25.29 36.90
C VAL A 39 5.29 24.78 38.36
N ARG A 40 6.39 24.97 39.09
CA ARG A 40 6.55 24.67 40.51
C ARG A 40 7.30 25.81 41.20
N ASP A 41 6.57 26.58 42.00
CA ASP A 41 7.00 27.58 42.99
C ASP A 41 7.77 28.80 42.48
N GLU A 42 7.71 29.90 43.24
CA GLU A 42 8.56 31.07 43.07
C GLU A 42 10.03 30.66 43.14
N ASP A 43 10.64 30.39 41.98
CA ASP A 43 12.07 30.17 41.92
C ASP A 43 12.76 31.52 42.14
N ALA A 44 13.50 31.63 43.24
CA ALA A 44 14.30 32.81 43.54
C ALA A 44 15.36 33.08 42.46
N ASN A 45 15.69 32.07 41.64
CA ASN A 45 16.62 32.13 40.52
C ASN A 45 15.93 32.22 39.13
N ALA A 46 14.61 32.41 39.07
CA ALA A 46 13.90 32.59 37.80
C ALA A 46 14.47 33.77 37.01
N GLU A 47 14.77 33.54 35.73
CA GLU A 47 15.30 34.56 34.83
C GLU A 47 14.28 35.69 34.61
N GLU A 48 14.79 36.92 34.59
CA GLU A 48 14.04 38.12 34.26
C GLU A 48 13.88 38.22 32.74
N VAL A 49 12.62 38.23 32.29
CA VAL A 49 12.24 38.22 30.87
C VAL A 49 11.39 39.44 30.53
N GLU A 50 11.68 40.06 29.40
CA GLU A 50 10.89 41.16 28.84
C GLU A 50 9.75 40.59 27.99
N VAL A 51 8.51 40.83 28.41
CA VAL A 51 7.30 40.26 27.78
C VAL A 51 6.36 41.31 27.20
N ASP A 52 6.72 42.59 27.27
CA ASP A 52 5.92 43.67 26.69
C ASP A 52 5.80 43.53 25.17
N GLY A 53 4.58 43.71 24.64
CA GLY A 53 4.25 43.52 23.23
C GLY A 53 4.16 42.07 22.78
N GLN A 54 4.42 41.09 23.66
CA GLN A 54 4.25 39.68 23.32
C GLN A 54 2.79 39.24 23.38
N GLN A 55 2.46 38.22 22.60
CA GLN A 55 1.14 37.58 22.53
C GLN A 55 1.22 36.18 23.12
N GLY A 56 0.12 35.70 23.70
CA GLY A 56 0.09 34.41 24.35
C GLY A 56 -1.31 33.96 24.72
N ARG A 57 -1.37 32.91 25.55
CA ARG A 57 -2.60 32.39 26.13
C ARG A 57 -2.53 32.46 27.64
N VAL A 58 -3.61 32.88 28.28
CA VAL A 58 -3.73 32.79 29.75
C VAL A 58 -3.99 31.35 30.14
N VAL A 59 -3.08 30.75 30.90
CA VAL A 59 -3.19 29.35 31.36
C VAL A 59 -3.79 29.24 32.76
N ALA A 60 -3.65 30.28 33.59
CA ALA A 60 -4.19 30.31 34.94
C ALA A 60 -4.27 31.74 35.49
N TRP A 61 -5.04 31.93 36.56
CA TRP A 61 -5.04 33.16 37.36
C TRP A 61 -4.44 32.96 38.76
N TYR A 62 -3.49 33.81 39.11
CA TYR A 62 -2.83 33.83 40.42
C TYR A 62 -3.39 34.95 41.30
N GLU A 63 -4.33 34.56 42.17
CA GLU A 63 -5.09 35.47 43.06
C GLU A 63 -4.20 36.31 44.01
N PRO A 64 -3.16 35.76 44.68
CA PRO A 64 -2.41 36.50 45.70
C PRO A 64 -1.77 37.80 45.20
N GLU A 65 -1.37 37.85 43.93
CA GLU A 65 -0.73 39.02 43.32
C GLU A 65 -1.57 39.68 42.21
N SER A 66 -2.79 39.19 41.97
CA SER A 66 -3.67 39.67 40.89
C SER A 66 -2.99 39.63 39.51
N LYS A 67 -2.41 38.48 39.17
CA LYS A 67 -1.67 38.25 37.91
C LYS A 67 -2.28 37.11 37.10
N TYR A 68 -2.34 37.29 35.78
CA TYR A 68 -2.51 36.20 34.83
C TYR A 68 -1.19 35.48 34.59
N ILE A 69 -1.24 34.15 34.56
CA ILE A 69 -0.14 33.33 34.08
C ILE A 69 -0.32 33.20 32.57
N VAL A 70 0.56 33.83 31.81
CA VAL A 70 0.50 33.87 30.34
C VAL A 70 1.62 32.99 29.78
N GLU A 71 1.24 32.01 28.97
CA GLU A 71 2.15 31.27 28.10
C GLU A 71 2.25 32.03 26.77
N THR A 72 3.36 32.74 26.57
CA THR A 72 3.62 33.49 25.34
C THR A 72 3.84 32.55 24.16
N PHE A 73 3.65 33.05 22.94
CA PHE A 73 3.94 32.29 21.72
C PHE A 73 5.44 31.98 21.53
N GLU A 74 6.31 32.64 22.29
CA GLU A 74 7.74 32.32 22.43
C GLU A 74 8.02 31.31 23.56
N GLY A 75 7.00 30.59 24.04
CA GLY A 75 7.16 29.52 25.03
C GLY A 75 7.50 30.00 26.46
N ILE A 76 7.47 31.31 26.71
CA ILE A 76 7.74 31.88 28.02
C ILE A 76 6.45 31.86 28.86
N LEU A 77 6.50 31.24 30.04
CA LEU A 77 5.46 31.38 31.07
C LEU A 77 5.77 32.57 31.97
N ALA A 78 4.91 33.58 32.00
CA ALA A 78 5.12 34.81 32.76
C ALA A 78 3.89 35.22 33.58
N GLY A 79 4.10 35.80 34.76
CA GLY A 79 3.04 36.36 35.61
C GLY A 79 2.79 37.82 35.29
N VAL A 80 1.74 38.12 34.54
CA VAL A 80 1.41 39.44 34.02
C VAL A 80 0.28 40.07 34.83
N PRO A 81 0.40 41.30 35.34
CA PRO A 81 -0.70 41.98 36.05
C PRO A 81 -1.97 42.08 35.20
N GLU A 82 -3.13 42.01 35.84
CA GLU A 82 -4.44 42.08 35.15
C GLU A 82 -4.57 43.27 34.20
N ASP A 83 -4.14 44.46 34.63
CA ASP A 83 -4.25 45.70 33.85
C ASP A 83 -3.32 45.76 32.63
N ASN A 84 -2.38 44.81 32.51
CA ASN A 84 -1.38 44.72 31.44
C ASN A 84 -1.70 43.62 30.41
N CYS A 85 -2.85 42.95 30.53
CA CYS A 85 -3.36 41.99 29.55
C CYS A 85 -4.63 42.51 28.89
N ARG A 86 -4.73 42.35 27.57
CA ARG A 86 -5.99 42.56 26.83
C ARG A 86 -6.24 41.41 25.89
N GLU A 87 -7.51 41.15 25.58
CA GLU A 87 -7.91 40.12 24.63
C GLU A 87 -7.24 40.36 23.26
N PHE A 88 -6.69 39.29 22.71
CA PHE A 88 -6.04 39.27 21.41
C PHE A 88 -6.83 38.39 20.44
N ILE A 89 -7.23 38.96 19.31
CA ILE A 89 -7.88 38.23 18.23
C ILE A 89 -6.84 38.05 17.12
N PRO A 90 -6.45 36.81 16.80
CA PRO A 90 -5.47 36.57 15.75
C PRO A 90 -6.01 37.02 14.40
N ALA A 91 -5.13 37.60 13.57
CA ALA A 91 -5.43 37.84 12.18
C ALA A 91 -5.68 36.51 11.44
N PRO A 92 -6.34 36.52 10.28
CA PRO A 92 -6.41 35.36 9.41
C PRO A 92 -5.00 34.89 8.99
N PRO A 93 -4.82 33.59 8.69
CA PRO A 93 -3.54 33.05 8.24
C PRO A 93 -2.91 33.78 7.04
N GLU A 94 -3.73 34.30 6.14
CA GLU A 94 -3.31 35.01 4.93
C GLU A 94 -2.66 36.36 5.21
N GLU A 95 -2.92 36.92 6.39
CA GLU A 95 -2.32 38.16 6.89
C GLU A 95 -1.19 37.87 7.91
N GLY A 96 -0.77 36.60 8.04
CA GLY A 96 0.30 36.16 8.94
C GLY A 96 -0.16 35.67 10.32
N GLY A 97 -1.48 35.57 10.54
CA GLY A 97 -2.04 35.03 11.78
C GLY A 97 -2.14 33.50 11.80
N PHE A 98 -3.23 32.96 12.34
CA PHE A 98 -3.44 31.51 12.51
C PHE A 98 -4.91 31.20 12.82
N ASP A 99 -5.33 29.96 12.55
CA ASP A 99 -6.69 29.50 12.86
C ASP A 99 -6.80 28.95 14.29
N LEU A 100 -5.77 28.23 14.75
CA LEU A 100 -5.77 27.50 16.01
C LEU A 100 -4.45 27.70 16.78
N VAL A 101 -4.48 27.48 18.10
CA VAL A 101 -3.28 27.46 18.97
C VAL A 101 -3.13 26.08 19.58
N TRP A 102 -1.89 25.58 19.61
CA TRP A 102 -1.57 24.30 20.22
C TRP A 102 -2.03 24.24 21.70
N PRO A 103 -2.66 23.15 22.16
CA PRO A 103 -3.22 23.07 23.51
C PRO A 103 -2.16 23.06 24.62
N VAL A 104 -2.54 23.55 25.82
CA VAL A 104 -1.67 23.59 27.02
C VAL A 104 -1.37 22.16 27.50
N GLY A 105 -0.14 21.91 27.96
CA GLY A 105 0.17 20.68 28.71
C GLY A 105 0.36 19.42 27.87
N GLY A 106 0.69 19.56 26.58
CA GLY A 106 1.13 18.45 25.71
C GLY A 106 0.05 17.49 25.22
N GLY A 107 -1.13 17.46 25.85
CA GLY A 107 -2.25 16.59 25.46
C GLY A 107 -3.19 17.27 24.46
N ALA A 108 -2.97 17.07 23.16
CA ALA A 108 -3.95 17.50 22.17
C ALA A 108 -5.23 16.65 22.24
N THR A 109 -6.38 17.32 22.40
CA THR A 109 -7.68 16.67 22.63
C THR A 109 -8.38 16.31 21.33
N VAL A 110 -9.39 15.43 21.41
CA VAL A 110 -10.24 15.10 20.25
C VAL A 110 -10.95 16.34 19.69
N GLU A 111 -11.44 17.23 20.56
CA GLU A 111 -12.05 18.51 20.17
C GLU A 111 -11.11 19.39 19.34
N PHE A 112 -9.81 19.38 19.67
CA PHE A 112 -8.82 20.08 18.87
C PHE A 112 -8.69 19.47 17.46
N GLY A 113 -8.69 18.13 17.37
CA GLY A 113 -8.72 17.40 16.10
C GLY A 113 -9.96 17.72 15.25
N GLU A 114 -11.14 17.80 15.87
CA GLU A 114 -12.40 18.15 15.20
C GLU A 114 -12.31 19.53 14.54
N ARG A 115 -11.81 20.53 15.27
CA ARG A 115 -11.61 21.89 14.73
C ARG A 115 -10.64 21.91 13.54
N ILE A 116 -9.56 21.14 13.59
CA ILE A 116 -8.62 21.02 12.46
C ILE A 116 -9.32 20.42 11.24
N VAL A 117 -10.08 19.34 11.44
CA VAL A 117 -10.81 18.67 10.36
C VAL A 117 -11.86 19.59 9.75
N ASP A 118 -12.54 20.39 10.56
CA ASP A 118 -13.49 21.39 10.07
C ASP A 118 -12.81 22.44 9.20
N GLU A 119 -11.67 22.99 9.61
CA GLU A 119 -10.92 23.95 8.78
C GLU A 119 -10.43 23.31 7.47
N LEU A 120 -9.91 22.08 7.53
CA LEU A 120 -9.49 21.31 6.35
C LEU A 120 -10.65 20.96 5.41
N ALA A 121 -11.86 20.77 5.92
CA ALA A 121 -13.04 20.49 5.09
C ALA A 121 -13.58 21.77 4.43
N HIS A 122 -13.55 22.91 5.12
CA HIS A 122 -14.11 24.18 4.63
C HIS A 122 -13.12 24.98 3.76
N LYS A 123 -11.89 25.20 4.24
CA LYS A 123 -10.86 26.01 3.57
C LYS A 123 -9.88 25.16 2.76
N GLY A 124 -9.68 23.90 3.17
CA GLY A 124 -8.67 23.00 2.59
C GLY A 124 -7.28 23.12 3.23
N TYR A 125 -7.10 24.04 4.18
CA TYR A 125 -5.90 24.19 4.99
C TYR A 125 -6.24 24.69 6.40
N CYS A 126 -5.29 24.56 7.31
CA CYS A 126 -5.36 25.03 8.69
C CYS A 126 -3.96 25.44 9.15
N VAL A 127 -3.83 26.62 9.75
CA VAL A 127 -2.58 27.10 10.37
C VAL A 127 -2.70 27.06 11.89
N ILE A 128 -1.77 26.36 12.52
CA ILE A 128 -1.71 26.18 13.97
C ILE A 128 -0.50 26.93 14.51
N GLN A 129 -0.70 27.82 15.49
CA GLN A 129 0.35 28.42 16.29
C GLN A 129 0.88 27.41 17.31
N THR A 130 2.16 27.09 17.24
CA THR A 130 2.87 26.32 18.27
C THR A 130 3.58 27.24 19.25
N LEU A 131 4.13 26.65 20.31
CA LEU A 131 4.74 27.36 21.42
C LEU A 131 6.11 26.71 21.63
N MET A 132 7.15 27.42 21.20
CA MET A 132 8.53 26.97 21.32
C MET A 132 9.41 28.21 21.46
N SER A 133 10.31 28.21 22.44
CA SER A 133 11.20 29.35 22.65
C SER A 133 12.27 29.46 21.58
N SER A 134 12.82 30.66 21.41
CA SER A 134 13.96 30.90 20.52
C SER A 134 15.18 30.03 20.87
N ALA A 135 15.38 29.70 22.15
CA ALA A 135 16.44 28.79 22.60
C ALA A 135 16.18 27.34 22.16
N GLU A 136 14.97 26.82 22.36
CA GLU A 136 14.60 25.47 21.93
C GLU A 136 14.63 25.33 20.40
N ARG A 137 14.23 26.37 19.67
CA ARG A 137 14.34 26.42 18.20
C ARG A 137 15.80 26.33 17.74
N ALA A 138 16.70 27.06 18.40
CA ALA A 138 18.14 26.98 18.11
C ALA A 138 18.70 25.58 18.40
N GLU A 139 18.32 24.99 19.53
CA GLU A 139 18.68 23.61 19.88
C GLU A 139 18.15 22.60 18.84
N ALA A 140 16.90 22.74 18.39
CA ALA A 140 16.35 21.92 17.31
C ALA A 140 17.15 22.02 16.00
N ALA A 141 17.67 23.22 15.68
CA ALA A 141 18.52 23.44 14.51
C ALA A 141 19.89 22.74 14.64
N GLU A 142 20.48 22.72 15.85
CA GLU A 142 21.71 21.97 16.12
C GLU A 142 21.49 20.45 15.93
N PHE A 143 20.40 19.89 16.49
CA PHE A 143 20.06 18.48 16.30
C PHE A 143 19.74 18.11 14.84
N ALA A 144 19.14 19.04 14.09
CA ALA A 144 18.86 18.85 12.68
C ALA A 144 20.16 18.72 11.86
N ALA A 145 21.21 19.47 12.21
CA ALA A 145 22.51 19.41 11.55
C ALA A 145 23.28 18.10 11.84
N GLY A 146 23.07 17.50 13.03
CA GLY A 146 23.79 16.32 13.49
C GLY A 146 25.09 16.65 14.23
N ASP A 147 25.79 15.63 14.75
CA ASP A 147 27.06 15.80 15.47
C ASP A 147 28.21 16.07 14.47
N GLU A 148 29.24 16.81 14.87
CA GLU A 148 30.46 17.06 14.08
C GLU A 148 31.14 15.76 13.62
N LYS A 149 30.97 14.65 14.36
CA LYS A 149 31.53 13.33 14.03
C LYS A 149 30.69 12.52 13.04
N GLU A 150 29.37 12.73 13.04
CA GLU A 150 28.42 12.06 12.16
C GLU A 150 27.37 13.09 11.69
N PRO A 151 27.76 14.00 10.78
CA PRO A 151 26.85 15.03 10.30
C PRO A 151 25.70 14.39 9.53
N ARG A 152 24.49 14.95 9.66
CA ARG A 152 23.32 14.41 8.97
C ARG A 152 23.48 14.62 7.47
N HIS A 153 23.21 13.58 6.71
CA HIS A 153 23.26 13.68 5.25
C HIS A 153 22.08 14.49 4.72
N PHE A 154 22.38 15.64 4.14
CA PHE A 154 21.42 16.47 3.42
C PHE A 154 21.64 16.37 1.91
N TYR A 155 20.55 16.33 1.17
CA TYR A 155 20.58 16.27 -0.30
C TYR A 155 19.38 17.04 -0.88
N ARG A 156 19.37 17.23 -2.19
CA ARG A 156 18.22 17.78 -2.92
C ARG A 156 17.53 16.66 -3.66
N MET A 157 16.20 16.69 -3.75
CA MET A 157 15.51 15.72 -4.60
C MET A 157 15.80 16.00 -6.07
N LYS A 158 15.77 14.96 -6.91
CA LYS A 158 15.77 15.09 -8.38
C LYS A 158 14.69 16.05 -8.85
N GLN A 159 15.01 16.86 -9.85
CA GLN A 159 14.19 17.97 -10.32
C GLN A 159 12.75 17.55 -10.68
N GLU A 160 12.57 16.35 -11.22
CA GLU A 160 11.29 15.80 -11.67
C GLU A 160 10.32 15.49 -10.52
N ILE A 161 10.86 15.13 -9.35
CA ILE A 161 10.06 14.72 -8.20
C ILE A 161 10.00 15.78 -7.09
N GLU A 162 10.99 16.67 -7.06
CA GLU A 162 11.16 17.70 -6.03
C GLU A 162 9.89 18.54 -5.87
N GLY A 163 9.30 19.03 -6.97
CA GLY A 163 8.10 19.87 -6.91
C GLY A 163 6.90 19.18 -6.25
N ALA A 164 6.79 17.85 -6.36
CA ALA A 164 5.68 17.09 -5.79
C ALA A 164 5.76 16.93 -4.27
N TYR A 165 6.98 16.85 -3.74
CA TYR A 165 7.20 16.78 -2.30
C TYR A 165 7.36 18.18 -1.72
N MET A 166 8.24 18.99 -2.29
CA MET A 166 8.76 20.23 -1.71
C MET A 166 8.03 21.50 -2.19
N GLY A 167 7.13 21.37 -3.15
CA GLY A 167 6.45 22.49 -3.78
C GLY A 167 7.33 23.18 -4.84
N TYR A 168 6.70 24.01 -5.65
CA TYR A 168 7.37 24.76 -6.72
C TYR A 168 8.21 25.91 -6.18
N ASP A 169 9.18 26.36 -6.98
CA ASP A 169 10.08 27.49 -6.67
C ASP A 169 10.75 27.39 -5.30
N ASN A 170 11.04 26.16 -4.85
CA ASN A 170 11.63 25.93 -3.54
C ASN A 170 13.16 25.95 -3.60
N TYR A 171 13.79 26.36 -2.49
CA TYR A 171 15.24 26.41 -2.37
C TYR A 171 15.72 25.83 -1.04
N THR A 172 15.43 24.54 -0.85
CA THR A 172 15.71 23.83 0.40
C THR A 172 16.36 22.47 0.12
N LYS A 173 17.23 22.05 1.05
CA LYS A 173 17.79 20.69 1.11
C LYS A 173 17.05 19.88 2.18
N ILE A 174 17.07 18.56 2.04
CA ILE A 174 16.34 17.64 2.90
C ILE A 174 17.24 16.62 3.59
N GLY A 175 16.87 16.28 4.82
CA GLY A 175 17.36 15.14 5.57
C GLY A 175 16.18 14.30 6.07
N HIS A 176 16.43 13.06 6.49
CA HIS A 176 15.38 12.17 7.01
C HIS A 176 15.34 12.21 8.53
N MET A 177 14.14 12.28 9.11
CA MET A 177 13.92 11.92 10.51
C MET A 177 13.70 10.42 10.65
N ASP A 178 14.10 9.88 11.79
CA ASP A 178 13.73 8.53 12.20
C ASP A 178 12.21 8.44 12.47
N SER A 179 11.69 7.21 12.45
CA SER A 179 10.28 6.96 12.75
C SER A 179 9.99 7.27 14.21
N ASP A 180 8.93 8.04 14.45
CA ASP A 180 8.42 8.29 15.80
C ASP A 180 7.47 7.18 16.26
N ASN A 181 7.52 6.84 17.55
CA ASN A 181 6.60 5.92 18.20
C ASN A 181 5.81 6.64 19.29
N VAL A 182 4.55 6.97 19.00
CA VAL A 182 3.70 7.77 19.90
C VAL A 182 3.37 7.07 21.22
N GLU A 183 3.53 5.75 21.29
CA GLU A 183 3.29 4.97 22.52
C GLU A 183 4.49 4.97 23.48
N ASP A 184 5.65 5.46 23.04
CA ASP A 184 6.88 5.46 23.80
C ASP A 184 7.49 6.86 23.87
N ASP A 185 7.30 7.54 25.00
CA ASP A 185 7.83 8.89 25.22
C ASP A 185 9.36 8.93 25.36
N SER A 186 10.03 7.78 25.50
CA SER A 186 11.50 7.73 25.52
C SER A 186 12.14 8.10 24.16
N TYR A 187 11.34 8.14 23.09
CA TYR A 187 11.74 8.60 21.75
C TYR A 187 11.77 10.12 21.61
N VAL A 188 11.35 10.88 22.62
CA VAL A 188 11.43 12.34 22.62
C VAL A 188 12.53 12.76 23.57
N THR A 189 13.72 12.94 23.01
CA THR A 189 14.95 13.28 23.75
C THR A 189 15.40 14.71 23.49
N ASN A 190 14.90 15.34 22.43
CA ASN A 190 15.27 16.70 22.03
C ASN A 190 14.09 17.49 21.44
N PRO A 191 14.22 18.81 21.26
CA PRO A 191 13.12 19.65 20.79
C PRO A 191 12.69 19.35 19.34
N LEU A 192 13.59 18.87 18.47
CA LEU A 192 13.26 18.49 17.09
C LEU A 192 12.37 17.24 17.05
N GLU A 193 12.67 16.24 17.89
CA GLU A 193 11.83 15.04 18.08
C GLU A 193 10.47 15.41 18.68
N ALA A 194 10.42 16.40 19.59
CA ALA A 194 9.15 16.91 20.11
C ALA A 194 8.28 17.52 19.01
N CYS A 195 8.86 18.27 18.07
CA CYS A 195 8.14 18.75 16.88
C CYS A 195 7.65 17.61 15.97
N ASN A 196 8.44 16.54 15.79
CA ASN A 196 7.98 15.37 15.03
C ASN A 196 6.85 14.62 15.76
N ARG A 197 6.90 14.54 17.09
CA ARG A 197 5.83 13.97 17.92
C ARG A 197 4.53 14.75 17.76
N GLN A 198 4.57 16.08 17.72
CA GLN A 198 3.38 16.90 17.44
C GLN A 198 2.72 16.52 16.10
N LEU A 199 3.52 16.31 15.04
CA LEU A 199 3.02 15.87 13.73
C LEU A 199 2.38 14.48 13.78
N SER A 200 2.95 13.55 14.55
CA SER A 200 2.35 12.23 14.77
C SER A 200 1.02 12.32 15.54
N THR A 201 0.97 13.13 16.61
CA THR A 201 -0.26 13.37 17.38
C THR A 201 -1.37 13.96 16.51
N LEU A 202 -1.05 14.94 15.65
CA LEU A 202 -2.01 15.49 14.68
C LEU A 202 -2.54 14.41 13.74
N GLY A 203 -1.66 13.55 13.22
CA GLY A 203 -2.06 12.42 12.39
C GLY A 203 -3.05 11.49 13.09
N LEU A 204 -2.82 11.16 14.36
CA LEU A 204 -3.70 10.32 15.16
C LEU A 204 -5.06 10.99 15.45
N LEU A 205 -5.06 12.28 15.75
CA LEU A 205 -6.30 13.02 16.03
C LEU A 205 -7.19 13.14 14.78
N ILE A 206 -6.60 13.37 13.61
CA ILE A 206 -7.35 13.56 12.36
C ILE A 206 -7.88 12.22 11.81
N SER A 207 -7.14 11.12 12.01
CA SER A 207 -7.39 9.83 11.35
C SER A 207 -8.81 9.26 11.52
N PRO A 208 -9.44 9.27 12.71
CA PRO A 208 -10.79 8.74 12.90
C PRO A 208 -11.88 9.52 12.13
N MET A 209 -11.66 10.80 11.87
CA MET A 209 -12.66 11.71 11.27
C MET A 209 -12.44 11.93 9.77
N ALA A 210 -11.22 11.71 9.29
CA ALA A 210 -10.85 11.93 7.88
C ALA A 210 -11.74 11.20 6.85
N PRO A 211 -12.18 9.94 7.05
CA PRO A 211 -13.02 9.26 6.05
C PRO A 211 -14.36 9.98 5.80
N THR A 212 -15.01 10.44 6.87
CA THR A 212 -16.33 11.06 6.80
C THR A 212 -16.25 12.52 6.37
N ASN A 213 -15.29 13.27 6.92
CA ASN A 213 -15.23 14.72 6.74
C ASN A 213 -14.31 15.14 5.58
N LEU A 214 -13.28 14.36 5.28
CA LEU A 214 -12.26 14.69 4.28
C LEU A 214 -12.32 13.77 3.05
N GLY A 215 -13.02 12.64 3.10
CA GLY A 215 -13.25 11.75 1.96
C GLY A 215 -12.06 10.86 1.60
N PHE A 216 -11.16 10.58 2.56
CA PHE A 216 -10.07 9.62 2.38
C PHE A 216 -9.75 8.90 3.70
N VAL A 217 -9.11 7.74 3.61
CA VAL A 217 -8.69 6.96 4.79
C VAL A 217 -7.23 7.25 5.07
N CYS A 218 -6.92 7.71 6.29
CA CYS A 218 -5.54 7.83 6.75
C CYS A 218 -4.94 6.43 6.91
N ASN A 219 -4.09 6.00 5.97
CA ASN A 219 -3.50 4.67 5.98
C ASN A 219 -2.09 4.64 6.56
N ALA A 220 -1.28 5.67 6.27
CA ALA A 220 0.08 5.78 6.77
C ALA A 220 0.49 7.25 6.87
N ARG A 221 1.44 7.54 7.76
CA ARG A 221 2.20 8.79 7.79
C ARG A 221 3.60 8.52 7.26
N LEU A 222 4.09 9.35 6.33
CA LEU A 222 5.49 9.29 5.91
C LEU A 222 6.39 9.77 7.06
N ASN A 223 7.60 9.21 7.22
CA ASN A 223 8.59 9.81 8.12
C ASN A 223 8.79 11.29 7.77
N ALA A 224 9.00 12.13 8.78
CA ALA A 224 9.19 13.55 8.53
C ALA A 224 10.51 13.79 7.80
N LEU A 225 10.47 14.69 6.81
CA LEU A 225 11.66 15.24 6.21
C LEU A 225 12.07 16.48 6.99
N ILE A 226 13.34 16.54 7.36
CA ILE A 226 13.98 17.77 7.82
C ILE A 226 14.23 18.62 6.59
N ARG A 227 13.75 19.85 6.60
CA ARG A 227 13.84 20.79 5.50
C ARG A 227 14.60 22.02 5.97
N THR A 228 15.71 22.34 5.32
CA THR A 228 16.51 23.52 5.63
C THR A 228 16.89 24.30 4.37
N SER A 229 17.12 25.59 4.50
CA SER A 229 17.54 26.46 3.39
C SER A 229 18.91 26.08 2.88
N ILE A 230 19.16 26.28 1.59
CA ILE A 230 20.50 26.12 0.99
C ILE A 230 21.25 27.46 1.12
N ASP A 231 22.46 27.44 1.66
CA ASP A 231 23.34 28.62 1.63
C ASP A 231 23.95 28.80 0.24
N ARG A 232 24.18 30.05 -0.19
CA ARG A 232 24.79 30.37 -1.49
C ARG A 232 26.18 29.77 -1.68
N ASN A 233 26.88 29.47 -0.60
CA ASN A 233 28.20 28.82 -0.64
C ASN A 233 28.10 27.29 -0.76
N GLU A 234 26.96 26.69 -0.41
CA GLU A 234 26.71 25.25 -0.52
C GLU A 234 26.13 24.85 -1.88
N GLU A 235 25.72 25.82 -2.70
CA GLU A 235 25.10 25.60 -4.01
C GLU A 235 26.04 24.86 -4.99
N ASP A 236 27.36 25.05 -4.84
CA ASP A 236 28.38 24.36 -5.62
C ASP A 236 28.58 22.89 -5.16
N ASP A 237 28.29 22.57 -3.90
CA ASP A 237 28.49 21.25 -3.27
C ASP A 237 27.18 20.41 -3.22
N LEU A 238 26.03 21.07 -3.26
CA LEU A 238 24.68 20.48 -3.38
C LEU A 238 24.02 20.98 -4.67
N PRO A 239 24.57 20.63 -5.85
CA PRO A 239 23.94 20.98 -7.11
C PRO A 239 22.50 20.45 -7.11
N LEU A 240 21.60 21.13 -7.84
CA LEU A 240 20.36 20.48 -8.28
C LEU A 240 20.75 19.09 -8.78
N GLU A 241 20.24 18.03 -8.15
CA GLU A 241 20.57 16.69 -8.63
C GLU A 241 20.23 16.62 -10.12
N SER A 242 21.04 15.87 -10.86
CA SER A 242 20.82 15.68 -12.29
C SER A 242 19.37 15.32 -12.57
N ILE A 243 18.86 15.75 -13.73
CA ILE A 243 17.68 15.15 -14.34
C ILE A 243 17.78 13.63 -14.17
N MET A 244 16.69 12.97 -13.76
CA MET A 244 16.64 11.53 -13.61
C MET A 244 17.34 10.85 -14.79
N ASP A 245 18.31 9.99 -14.50
CA ASP A 245 19.11 9.31 -15.51
C ASP A 245 18.63 7.86 -15.71
N GLU A 246 19.29 7.12 -16.62
CA GLU A 246 18.91 5.74 -16.93
C GLU A 246 19.04 4.80 -15.71
N GLU A 247 19.95 5.06 -14.77
CA GLU A 247 20.10 4.27 -13.54
C GLU A 247 18.90 4.50 -12.58
N ASP A 248 18.41 5.75 -12.48
CA ASP A 248 17.21 6.08 -11.68
C ASP A 248 15.91 5.45 -12.27
N ALA A 249 15.86 5.26 -13.59
CA ALA A 249 14.74 4.60 -14.27
C ALA A 249 14.79 3.06 -14.16
N GLU A 250 16.00 2.48 -14.07
CA GLU A 250 16.21 1.05 -13.83
C GLU A 250 15.81 0.63 -12.40
N ASP A 251 16.00 1.49 -11.38
CA ASP A 251 15.39 1.31 -10.04
C ASP A 251 13.92 1.79 -10.00
N TRP A 252 13.15 1.27 -10.96
CA TRP A 252 11.72 1.53 -11.10
C TRP A 252 10.97 1.25 -9.79
N SER A 253 11.31 0.17 -9.09
CA SER A 253 10.60 -0.24 -7.86
C SER A 253 10.89 0.63 -6.63
N GLY A 254 12.09 1.19 -6.53
CA GLY A 254 12.53 1.99 -5.40
C GLY A 254 12.20 3.47 -5.54
N TYR A 255 12.54 4.06 -6.69
CA TYR A 255 12.50 5.51 -6.89
C TYR A 255 11.24 5.97 -7.62
N VAL A 256 10.99 5.43 -8.83
CA VAL A 256 9.87 5.87 -9.68
C VAL A 256 8.53 5.38 -9.17
N GLU A 257 8.41 4.09 -8.85
CA GLU A 257 7.20 3.49 -8.30
C GLU A 257 6.91 4.08 -6.91
N GLY A 258 7.94 4.33 -6.10
CA GLY A 258 7.82 5.04 -4.83
C GLY A 258 7.19 6.43 -5.00
N TRP A 259 7.71 7.22 -5.95
CA TRP A 259 7.18 8.53 -6.31
C TRP A 259 5.75 8.47 -6.86
N VAL A 260 5.46 7.57 -7.81
CA VAL A 260 4.11 7.38 -8.38
C VAL A 260 3.12 6.97 -7.27
N ARG A 261 3.51 6.05 -6.39
CA ARG A 261 2.68 5.63 -5.25
C ARG A 261 2.44 6.78 -4.27
N PHE A 262 3.47 7.57 -3.97
CA PHE A 262 3.32 8.77 -3.16
C PHE A 262 2.34 9.75 -3.82
N GLN A 263 2.50 10.01 -5.12
CA GLN A 263 1.63 10.92 -5.86
C GLN A 263 0.17 10.48 -5.81
N GLN A 264 -0.09 9.20 -6.04
CA GLN A 264 -1.44 8.64 -6.01
C GLN A 264 -2.07 8.63 -4.62
N ARG A 265 -1.26 8.48 -3.58
CA ARG A 265 -1.74 8.26 -2.21
C ARG A 265 -1.78 9.53 -1.36
N ARG A 266 -0.93 10.53 -1.59
CA ARG A 266 -0.85 11.71 -0.71
C ARG A 266 -2.19 12.44 -0.63
N LYS A 267 -2.62 12.75 0.60
CA LYS A 267 -3.90 13.46 0.86
C LYS A 267 -3.69 14.71 1.67
N LEU A 268 -2.98 14.59 2.79
CA LEU A 268 -2.70 15.71 3.67
C LEU A 268 -1.20 15.93 3.73
N SER A 269 -0.74 17.17 3.61
CA SER A 269 0.62 17.56 3.99
C SER A 269 0.59 18.33 5.29
N MET A 270 1.57 18.09 6.15
CA MET A 270 1.78 18.82 7.39
C MET A 270 3.21 19.36 7.39
N LEU A 271 3.34 20.67 7.49
CA LEU A 271 4.59 21.41 7.46
C LEU A 271 4.74 22.19 8.77
N SER A 272 5.62 21.73 9.65
CA SER A 272 6.02 22.42 10.87
C SER A 272 7.16 23.39 10.56
N MET A 273 6.87 24.68 10.52
CA MET A 273 7.82 25.77 10.37
C MET A 273 8.39 26.11 11.75
N ILE A 274 9.51 25.48 12.08
CA ILE A 274 10.14 25.58 13.41
C ILE A 274 10.81 26.94 13.52
N ASP A 275 11.79 27.22 12.68
CA ASP A 275 12.56 28.47 12.69
C ASP A 275 12.79 29.00 11.28
N ASN A 276 12.76 30.32 11.09
CA ASN A 276 12.95 30.97 9.78
C ASN A 276 12.99 32.51 9.90
N ASN A 277 13.56 33.18 8.89
CA ASN A 277 13.49 34.65 8.76
C ASN A 277 12.36 35.12 7.83
N GLY A 278 11.24 34.39 7.85
CA GLY A 278 10.08 34.63 7.02
C GLY A 278 10.22 34.17 5.57
N GLY A 279 9.26 34.58 4.74
CA GLY A 279 9.16 34.08 3.37
C GLY A 279 7.71 34.01 2.89
N ASP A 280 7.53 33.34 1.77
CA ASP A 280 6.27 33.32 1.04
C ASP A 280 5.87 31.87 0.72
N LEU A 281 4.74 31.43 1.28
CA LEU A 281 4.13 30.14 0.96
C LEU A 281 2.84 30.41 0.18
N TRP A 282 2.67 29.74 -0.95
CA TRP A 282 1.43 29.83 -1.72
C TRP A 282 0.78 28.46 -1.84
N LEU A 283 -0.53 28.39 -1.65
CA LEU A 283 -1.36 27.24 -1.96
C LEU A 283 -2.14 27.53 -3.25
N TYR A 284 -2.00 26.66 -4.23
CA TYR A 284 -2.63 26.75 -5.54
C TYR A 284 -3.72 25.67 -5.65
N PRO A 285 -5.02 26.03 -5.61
CA PRO A 285 -6.08 25.05 -5.76
C PRO A 285 -6.02 24.34 -7.12
N LYS A 286 -6.16 23.02 -7.10
CA LYS A 286 -6.32 22.23 -8.33
C LYS A 286 -7.69 22.50 -8.95
N PRO A 287 -7.84 22.27 -10.27
CA PRO A 287 -9.10 22.50 -10.97
C PRO A 287 -10.29 21.84 -10.27
N GLY A 288 -11.30 22.64 -9.91
CA GLY A 288 -12.54 22.17 -9.29
C GLY A 288 -12.64 22.31 -7.77
N PHE A 289 -11.57 22.67 -7.06
CA PHE A 289 -11.61 22.86 -5.59
C PHE A 289 -11.71 24.33 -5.15
N GLY A 290 -11.40 25.29 -6.03
CA GLY A 290 -11.57 26.71 -5.72
C GLY A 290 -11.01 27.65 -6.80
N PRO A 291 -11.44 28.91 -6.85
CA PRO A 291 -11.04 29.84 -7.92
C PRO A 291 -9.78 30.68 -7.63
N LYS A 292 -9.22 30.65 -6.41
CA LYS A 292 -8.15 31.57 -5.99
C LYS A 292 -7.03 30.90 -5.20
N SER A 293 -5.80 31.23 -5.53
CA SER A 293 -4.60 30.91 -4.75
C SER A 293 -4.62 31.62 -3.39
N VAL A 294 -4.05 30.97 -2.39
CA VAL A 294 -3.93 31.48 -1.02
C VAL A 294 -2.46 31.74 -0.73
N HIS A 295 -2.15 32.93 -0.21
CA HIS A 295 -0.83 33.29 0.28
C HIS A 295 -0.81 33.12 1.79
N ILE A 296 0.23 32.50 2.33
CA ILE A 296 0.47 32.33 3.76
C ILE A 296 1.89 32.83 4.04
N PRO A 297 2.05 33.94 4.77
CA PRO A 297 3.37 34.41 5.19
C PRO A 297 4.06 33.36 6.06
N ILE A 298 5.29 32.99 5.70
CA ILE A 298 6.10 32.07 6.51
C ILE A 298 6.53 32.80 7.78
N SER A 299 6.39 32.15 8.93
CA SER A 299 6.86 32.64 10.23
C SER A 299 7.22 31.45 11.14
N PRO A 300 8.08 31.64 12.16
CA PRO A 300 8.40 30.59 13.14
C PRO A 300 7.17 30.15 13.94
N ASN A 301 7.27 28.99 14.59
CA ASN A 301 6.23 28.43 15.47
C ASN A 301 4.86 28.23 14.78
N LYS A 302 4.87 27.74 13.54
CA LYS A 302 3.63 27.46 12.81
C LYS A 302 3.61 26.03 12.29
N ILE A 303 2.48 25.35 12.39
CA ILE A 303 2.21 24.14 11.61
C ILE A 303 1.13 24.47 10.59
N LEU A 304 1.46 24.31 9.30
CA LEU A 304 0.50 24.37 8.22
C LEU A 304 0.07 22.94 7.85
N LEU A 305 -1.22 22.68 7.90
CA LEU A 305 -1.83 21.48 7.33
C LEU A 305 -2.63 21.87 6.09
N PHE A 306 -2.50 21.13 5.00
CA PHE A 306 -3.31 21.37 3.80
C PHE A 306 -3.62 20.10 3.01
N ARG A 307 -4.76 20.13 2.31
CA ARG A 307 -5.26 19.09 1.40
C ARG A 307 -4.42 19.04 0.13
N HIS A 308 -3.30 18.33 0.20
CA HIS A 308 -2.36 18.14 -0.92
C HIS A 308 -2.98 17.39 -2.11
N ASP A 309 -4.05 16.62 -1.89
CA ASP A 309 -4.83 16.06 -3.00
C ASP A 309 -5.60 17.14 -3.78
N LEU A 310 -5.91 18.27 -3.16
CA LEU A 310 -6.73 19.36 -3.70
C LEU A 310 -5.93 20.62 -4.03
N MET A 311 -4.71 20.75 -3.51
CA MET A 311 -3.86 21.92 -3.70
C MET A 311 -2.42 21.52 -4.04
N GLU A 312 -1.81 22.31 -4.89
CA GLU A 312 -0.35 22.38 -5.05
C GLU A 312 0.18 23.55 -4.24
N TYR A 313 1.50 23.67 -4.08
CA TYR A 313 2.05 24.74 -3.26
C TYR A 313 3.45 25.16 -3.70
N SER A 314 3.88 26.34 -3.28
CA SER A 314 5.27 26.80 -3.32
C SER A 314 5.73 27.21 -1.93
N TYR A 315 7.01 27.02 -1.62
CA TYR A 315 7.59 27.34 -0.32
C TYR A 315 8.92 28.07 -0.48
N GLN A 316 8.89 29.39 -0.29
CA GLN A 316 10.02 30.28 -0.54
C GLN A 316 10.48 30.93 0.77
N VAL A 317 11.46 30.33 1.42
CA VAL A 317 12.06 30.85 2.66
C VAL A 317 13.09 31.94 2.38
N LYS A 318 13.22 32.88 3.32
CA LYS A 318 14.25 33.92 3.31
C LYS A 318 15.31 33.58 4.36
N GLY A 319 16.56 33.45 3.92
CA GLY A 319 17.70 33.14 4.80
C GLY A 319 17.61 31.75 5.45
N PRO A 320 18.36 31.54 6.56
CA PRO A 320 18.31 30.30 7.33
C PRO A 320 16.89 29.90 7.75
N SER A 321 16.55 28.63 7.58
CA SER A 321 15.26 28.09 7.99
C SER A 321 15.36 26.62 8.40
N LEU A 322 14.50 26.19 9.33
CA LEU A 322 14.28 24.82 9.73
C LEU A 322 12.78 24.51 9.72
N ALA A 323 12.40 23.46 9.01
CA ALA A 323 11.06 22.92 9.02
C ALA A 323 11.05 21.39 9.03
N LEU A 324 9.96 20.80 9.52
CA LEU A 324 9.65 19.38 9.33
C LEU A 324 8.46 19.24 8.40
N GLN A 325 8.54 18.35 7.42
CA GLN A 325 7.42 18.09 6.51
C GLN A 325 7.07 16.61 6.43
N THR A 326 5.80 16.29 6.50
CA THR A 326 5.28 14.92 6.41
C THR A 326 3.95 14.89 5.66
N TRP A 327 3.49 13.69 5.33
CA TRP A 327 2.24 13.46 4.63
C TRP A 327 1.43 12.33 5.24
N ILE A 328 0.12 12.50 5.24
CA ILE A 328 -0.83 11.41 5.42
C ILE A 328 -1.21 10.86 4.05
N LEU A 329 -1.03 9.55 3.91
CA LEU A 329 -1.25 8.80 2.69
C LEU A 329 -2.56 8.02 2.77
N ASN A 330 -3.31 8.01 1.67
CA ASN A 330 -4.46 7.15 1.46
C ASN A 330 -4.04 5.70 1.22
N VAL A 331 -5.03 4.83 1.23
CA VAL A 331 -4.88 3.45 0.76
C VAL A 331 -4.34 3.46 -0.68
N PRO A 332 -3.35 2.60 -1.03
CA PRO A 332 -2.84 2.46 -2.40
C PRO A 332 -3.94 2.21 -3.45
N PRO A 333 -3.88 2.78 -4.67
CA PRO A 333 -4.86 2.49 -5.72
C PRO A 333 -4.80 1.04 -6.18
N LYS A 334 -5.96 0.50 -6.56
CA LYS A 334 -6.09 -0.82 -7.18
C LYS A 334 -6.02 -0.68 -8.72
N TYR A 335 -4.81 -0.77 -9.30
CA TYR A 335 -4.47 -1.12 -10.71
C TYR A 335 -4.78 -0.14 -11.86
N GLN A 336 -3.75 0.41 -12.52
CA GLN A 336 -3.76 0.84 -13.94
C GLN A 336 -2.38 1.40 -14.38
N GLN A 337 -1.57 0.61 -15.10
CA GLN A 337 -0.60 1.01 -16.14
C GLN A 337 0.23 -0.23 -16.53
N ILE A 338 -0.22 -0.92 -17.58
CA ILE A 338 0.37 -2.17 -18.13
C ILE A 338 1.19 -1.85 -19.40
N HIS A 339 1.22 -0.60 -19.86
CA HIS A 339 1.69 -0.23 -21.21
C HIS A 339 3.10 0.37 -21.31
N GLU A 340 3.78 0.68 -20.20
CA GLU A 340 5.10 1.31 -20.21
C GLU A 340 6.04 0.64 -19.20
N MET A 341 6.30 -0.66 -19.37
CA MET A 341 7.45 -1.29 -18.72
C MET A 341 8.54 -1.51 -19.77
N GLN A 342 9.73 -0.97 -19.51
CA GLN A 342 10.95 -1.43 -20.18
C GLN A 342 11.39 -2.74 -19.54
N VAL A 343 11.76 -3.71 -20.37
CA VAL A 343 12.09 -5.08 -19.97
C VAL A 343 13.40 -5.45 -20.62
N ASN A 344 14.30 -6.03 -19.84
CA ASN A 344 15.59 -6.48 -20.32
C ASN A 344 15.40 -7.63 -21.34
N LEU A 345 15.49 -7.31 -22.64
CA LEU A 345 15.27 -8.24 -23.75
C LEU A 345 16.51 -9.09 -24.12
N GLY A 346 17.51 -9.19 -23.24
CA GLY A 346 18.49 -10.28 -23.28
C GLY A 346 19.78 -10.03 -24.07
N ALA A 347 20.14 -8.78 -24.37
CA ALA A 347 21.53 -8.42 -24.66
C ALA A 347 22.13 -7.72 -23.41
N PRO A 348 23.33 -8.11 -22.92
CA PRO A 348 23.95 -7.43 -21.80
C PRO A 348 24.22 -5.95 -22.15
N GLY A 349 23.53 -5.03 -21.47
CA GLY A 349 23.81 -3.58 -21.53
C GLY A 349 22.94 -2.75 -22.47
N GLU A 350 21.80 -3.24 -22.98
CA GLU A 350 20.82 -2.42 -23.70
C GLU A 350 19.43 -2.55 -23.08
N LEU A 351 18.92 -1.45 -22.48
CA LEU A 351 17.50 -1.28 -22.16
C LEU A 351 16.73 -1.04 -23.46
N GLY A 352 15.92 -2.01 -23.89
CA GLY A 352 15.01 -1.83 -25.01
C GLY A 352 13.62 -1.40 -24.52
N GLU A 353 12.95 -0.52 -25.27
CA GLU A 353 11.50 -0.36 -25.13
C GLU A 353 10.80 -1.70 -25.39
N VAL A 354 9.83 -2.08 -24.55
CA VAL A 354 8.92 -3.17 -24.88
C VAL A 354 8.04 -2.72 -26.03
N VAL A 355 8.50 -3.01 -27.25
CA VAL A 355 7.66 -2.90 -28.43
C VAL A 355 6.63 -4.02 -28.34
N VAL A 356 5.41 -3.68 -27.88
CA VAL A 356 4.25 -4.55 -28.04
C VAL A 356 3.97 -4.64 -29.54
N ASN A 357 4.61 -5.60 -30.20
CA ASN A 357 4.35 -5.87 -31.59
C ASN A 357 2.86 -6.23 -31.73
N PRO A 358 2.09 -5.55 -32.59
CA PRO A 358 0.74 -5.96 -32.85
C PRO A 358 0.80 -7.41 -33.35
N GLY A 359 0.10 -8.29 -32.64
CA GLY A 359 -0.02 -9.68 -33.05
C GLY A 359 -0.61 -9.79 -34.46
N PRO A 360 -0.56 -10.99 -35.08
CA PRO A 360 -1.23 -11.22 -36.35
C PRO A 360 -2.70 -10.77 -36.27
N ALA A 361 -3.20 -10.18 -37.35
CA ALA A 361 -4.58 -9.74 -37.42
C ALA A 361 -5.53 -10.90 -37.07
N VAL A 362 -6.53 -10.61 -36.24
CA VAL A 362 -7.55 -11.58 -35.84
C VAL A 362 -8.31 -12.04 -37.10
N PRO A 363 -8.34 -13.35 -37.42
CA PRO A 363 -9.05 -13.84 -38.59
C PRO A 363 -10.56 -13.52 -38.57
N ASP A 364 -11.11 -13.37 -39.77
CA ASP A 364 -12.55 -13.30 -39.99
C ASP A 364 -13.21 -14.67 -39.73
N GLY A 365 -14.45 -14.65 -39.25
CA GLY A 365 -15.23 -15.86 -38.98
C GLY A 365 -15.61 -16.06 -37.50
N PRO A 366 -16.25 -17.20 -37.18
CA PRO A 366 -16.61 -17.58 -35.82
C PRO A 366 -15.36 -17.70 -34.93
N LYS A 367 -15.37 -17.03 -33.79
CA LYS A 367 -14.25 -17.02 -32.82
C LYS A 367 -14.79 -16.81 -31.41
N ALA A 368 -13.97 -17.13 -30.42
CA ALA A 368 -14.30 -16.89 -29.02
C ALA A 368 -13.45 -15.74 -28.49
N SER A 369 -14.05 -14.89 -27.65
CA SER A 369 -13.40 -13.78 -26.98
C SER A 369 -13.08 -14.18 -25.55
N VAL A 370 -11.82 -14.01 -25.13
CA VAL A 370 -11.44 -14.02 -23.72
C VAL A 370 -11.71 -12.63 -23.18
N MET A 371 -12.68 -12.50 -22.29
CA MET A 371 -13.16 -11.22 -21.78
C MET A 371 -12.48 -10.82 -20.47
N ALA A 372 -11.97 -11.78 -19.70
CA ALA A 372 -11.17 -11.51 -18.52
C ALA A 372 -10.16 -12.62 -18.26
N LEU A 373 -9.09 -12.26 -17.56
CA LEU A 373 -8.04 -13.13 -17.06
C LEU A 373 -7.76 -12.72 -15.60
N CYS A 374 -7.79 -13.67 -14.68
CA CYS A 374 -7.35 -13.47 -13.30
C CYS A 374 -6.46 -14.62 -12.88
N VAL A 375 -5.43 -14.32 -12.11
CA VAL A 375 -4.48 -15.32 -11.62
C VAL A 375 -4.13 -15.05 -10.16
N ARG A 376 -3.61 -16.08 -9.50
CA ARG A 376 -2.84 -16.02 -8.26
C ARG A 376 -1.61 -16.87 -8.45
N LEU A 377 -0.46 -16.24 -8.48
CA LEU A 377 0.83 -16.84 -8.78
C LEU A 377 1.83 -16.54 -7.66
N PRO A 378 2.95 -17.28 -7.59
CA PRO A 378 4.04 -16.96 -6.68
C PRO A 378 4.59 -15.54 -6.87
N GLY A 379 5.31 -15.03 -5.87
CA GLY A 379 5.80 -13.63 -5.89
C GLY A 379 4.70 -12.60 -5.67
N GLU A 380 3.64 -12.98 -4.95
CA GLU A 380 2.47 -12.15 -4.69
C GLU A 380 1.80 -11.63 -5.96
N ALA A 381 1.83 -12.40 -7.04
CA ALA A 381 1.29 -11.98 -8.33
C ALA A 381 -0.18 -12.40 -8.46
N TRP A 382 -1.10 -11.55 -7.98
CA TRP A 382 -2.54 -11.87 -7.94
C TRP A 382 -3.45 -10.90 -8.70
N ASN A 383 -2.88 -9.93 -9.40
CA ASN A 383 -3.62 -8.99 -10.24
C ASN A 383 -2.84 -8.61 -11.50
N PRO A 384 -3.50 -7.98 -12.49
CA PRO A 384 -2.90 -7.59 -13.76
C PRO A 384 -1.57 -6.87 -13.67
N THR A 385 -1.43 -5.89 -12.79
CA THR A 385 -0.19 -5.15 -12.62
C THR A 385 0.91 -6.05 -12.05
N GLN A 386 0.65 -6.79 -10.98
CA GLN A 386 1.69 -7.58 -10.32
C GLN A 386 2.24 -8.71 -11.19
N TYR A 387 1.38 -9.53 -11.80
CA TYR A 387 1.88 -10.63 -12.62
C TYR A 387 2.53 -10.11 -13.90
N TRP A 388 2.06 -8.99 -14.44
CA TRP A 388 2.70 -8.36 -15.60
C TRP A 388 4.08 -7.82 -15.25
N ASN A 389 4.20 -7.12 -14.11
CA ASN A 389 5.49 -6.65 -13.61
C ASN A 389 6.45 -7.82 -13.40
N MET A 390 6.00 -8.89 -12.75
CA MET A 390 6.79 -10.10 -12.54
C MET A 390 7.30 -10.70 -13.86
N TYR A 391 6.47 -10.76 -14.91
CA TYR A 391 6.91 -11.25 -16.22
C TYR A 391 7.88 -10.29 -16.91
N CYS A 392 7.61 -8.99 -16.81
CA CYS A 392 8.41 -7.93 -17.41
C CYS A 392 9.79 -7.81 -16.76
N SER A 393 9.91 -7.90 -15.45
CA SER A 393 11.21 -7.87 -14.77
C SER A 393 12.00 -9.18 -14.93
N GLY A 394 11.42 -10.22 -15.55
CA GLY A 394 12.00 -11.56 -15.55
C GLY A 394 12.20 -12.10 -14.12
N SER A 395 11.36 -11.67 -13.17
CA SER A 395 11.54 -11.95 -11.76
C SER A 395 11.52 -13.44 -11.46
N ASP A 396 12.50 -13.87 -10.69
CA ASP A 396 12.52 -15.21 -10.15
C ASP A 396 11.76 -15.28 -8.82
N THR A 397 10.56 -15.85 -8.85
CA THR A 397 9.64 -15.89 -7.71
C THR A 397 9.66 -17.18 -6.90
N ILE A 398 10.54 -18.14 -7.21
CA ILE A 398 10.61 -19.36 -6.41
C ILE A 398 11.42 -19.12 -5.13
N THR A 399 10.99 -19.76 -4.06
CA THR A 399 11.57 -19.63 -2.73
C THR A 399 11.95 -21.02 -2.25
N GLN A 400 12.64 -21.11 -1.11
CA GLN A 400 12.65 -22.36 -0.35
C GLN A 400 11.24 -22.68 0.15
N TRP A 401 11.02 -23.93 0.56
CA TRP A 401 9.78 -24.36 1.20
C TRP A 401 9.45 -23.44 2.38
N PRO A 402 8.26 -22.83 2.40
CA PRO A 402 7.88 -21.97 3.50
C PRO A 402 7.75 -22.79 4.78
N THR A 403 8.35 -22.30 5.88
CA THR A 403 8.38 -22.98 7.17
C THR A 403 7.00 -23.20 7.79
N ASN A 404 6.01 -22.40 7.38
CA ASN A 404 4.62 -22.50 7.78
C ASN A 404 3.78 -23.50 6.95
N ARG A 405 4.39 -24.22 6.00
CA ARG A 405 3.75 -25.30 5.26
C ARG A 405 4.10 -26.66 5.86
N TRP A 406 5.40 -26.92 6.02
CA TRP A 406 5.94 -28.11 6.66
C TRP A 406 7.39 -27.85 7.07
N GLU A 407 7.91 -28.68 7.97
CA GLU A 407 9.31 -28.62 8.38
C GLU A 407 10.22 -29.14 7.26
N THR A 408 11.28 -28.41 6.92
CA THR A 408 12.19 -28.79 5.82
C THR A 408 13.13 -29.93 6.23
N GLU A 409 13.65 -29.90 7.46
CA GLU A 409 14.71 -30.81 7.94
C GLU A 409 14.37 -32.31 7.82
N PRO A 410 13.14 -32.78 8.10
CA PRO A 410 12.80 -34.20 7.96
C PRO A 410 12.78 -34.71 6.51
N TYR A 411 12.60 -33.82 5.53
CA TYR A 411 12.27 -34.19 4.15
C TYR A 411 13.28 -33.71 3.11
N TYR A 412 14.28 -32.91 3.49
CA TYR A 412 15.28 -32.36 2.58
C TYR A 412 16.69 -32.80 2.98
N GLU A 413 17.54 -33.05 1.98
CA GLU A 413 18.97 -33.30 2.17
C GLU A 413 19.78 -32.60 1.08
N GLU A 414 20.60 -31.62 1.50
CA GLU A 414 21.46 -30.86 0.61
C GLU A 414 22.54 -31.76 -0.03
N GLY A 415 22.75 -31.62 -1.34
CA GLY A 415 23.70 -32.46 -2.09
C GLY A 415 23.26 -33.93 -2.23
N GLY A 416 22.03 -34.25 -1.83
CA GLY A 416 21.42 -35.57 -1.97
C GLY A 416 21.32 -36.05 -3.43
N ASP A 417 21.43 -37.37 -3.63
CA ASP A 417 21.17 -37.98 -4.93
C ASP A 417 19.69 -38.40 -5.10
N SER A 418 19.34 -38.87 -6.29
CA SER A 418 17.97 -39.30 -6.59
C SER A 418 17.57 -40.63 -5.91
N ASN A 419 18.48 -41.32 -5.23
CA ASN A 419 18.23 -42.59 -4.55
C ASN A 419 17.85 -42.41 -3.08
N LEU A 420 17.76 -41.16 -2.60
CA LEU A 420 17.33 -40.85 -1.24
C LEU A 420 15.89 -41.32 -1.01
N THR A 421 15.72 -42.30 -0.13
CA THR A 421 14.41 -42.80 0.24
C THR A 421 13.75 -41.81 1.21
N GLY A 422 12.58 -41.28 0.83
CA GLY A 422 11.78 -40.43 1.70
C GLY A 422 12.26 -38.97 1.83
N LYS A 423 13.26 -38.56 1.05
CA LYS A 423 13.77 -37.18 1.03
C LYS A 423 13.82 -36.60 -0.38
N ALA A 424 13.75 -35.29 -0.47
CA ALA A 424 13.98 -34.51 -1.67
C ALA A 424 15.40 -33.95 -1.67
N TYR A 425 16.05 -33.93 -2.83
CA TYR A 425 17.34 -33.26 -3.02
C TYR A 425 17.22 -31.76 -3.33
N THR A 426 15.99 -31.25 -3.50
CA THR A 426 15.70 -29.82 -3.66
C THR A 426 14.51 -29.45 -2.79
N CYS A 427 14.60 -28.27 -2.17
CA CYS A 427 13.56 -27.70 -1.31
C CYS A 427 13.05 -26.36 -1.84
N HIS A 428 13.28 -26.05 -3.12
CA HIS A 428 12.76 -24.84 -3.73
C HIS A 428 11.38 -25.09 -4.33
N GLY A 429 10.54 -24.07 -4.43
CA GLY A 429 9.29 -24.06 -5.19
C GLY A 429 8.63 -22.70 -5.27
N GLY A 430 7.73 -22.56 -6.25
CA GLY A 430 6.93 -21.36 -6.38
C GLY A 430 5.71 -21.48 -5.46
N PHE A 431 5.61 -20.65 -4.44
CA PHE A 431 4.49 -20.70 -3.49
C PHE A 431 3.67 -19.41 -3.58
N ILE A 432 2.34 -19.56 -3.57
CA ILE A 432 1.48 -18.42 -3.23
C ILE A 432 1.59 -18.19 -1.72
N THR A 433 1.31 -16.97 -1.26
CA THR A 433 1.48 -16.64 0.16
C THR A 433 0.61 -17.50 1.06
N GLN A 434 0.99 -17.60 2.33
CA GLN A 434 0.23 -18.38 3.29
C GLN A 434 -1.20 -17.86 3.43
N GLU A 435 -1.36 -16.55 3.42
CA GLU A 435 -2.63 -15.86 3.47
C GLU A 435 -3.48 -16.23 2.25
N MET A 436 -2.90 -16.19 1.05
CA MET A 436 -3.61 -16.51 -0.19
C MET A 436 -4.12 -17.95 -0.28
N ILE A 437 -3.46 -18.90 0.41
CA ILE A 437 -3.90 -20.30 0.42
C ILE A 437 -4.79 -20.65 1.62
N THR A 438 -4.62 -19.98 2.75
CA THR A 438 -5.32 -20.35 4.00
C THR A 438 -6.55 -19.51 4.29
N GLN A 439 -6.55 -18.22 3.95
CA GLN A 439 -7.66 -17.31 4.19
C GLN A 439 -8.75 -17.52 3.14
N PHE A 440 -10.00 -17.34 3.56
CA PHE A 440 -11.17 -17.48 2.70
C PHE A 440 -12.39 -16.79 3.31
N ASP A 441 -13.05 -15.96 2.52
CA ASP A 441 -14.29 -15.27 2.93
C ASP A 441 -15.51 -16.21 2.79
N HIS A 442 -15.69 -17.12 3.75
CA HIS A 442 -16.74 -18.12 3.68
C HIS A 442 -18.15 -17.51 3.74
N GLU A 443 -18.33 -16.41 4.48
CA GLU A 443 -19.62 -15.71 4.59
C GLU A 443 -20.02 -15.11 3.24
N PHE A 444 -19.07 -14.51 2.52
CA PHE A 444 -19.31 -14.05 1.17
C PHE A 444 -19.83 -15.18 0.29
N PHE A 445 -19.21 -16.36 0.30
CA PHE A 445 -19.66 -17.50 -0.52
C PHE A 445 -20.87 -18.24 0.05
N GLY A 446 -21.45 -17.83 1.19
CA GLY A 446 -22.57 -18.53 1.81
C GLY A 446 -22.22 -19.96 2.25
N ILE A 447 -20.96 -20.21 2.58
CA ILE A 447 -20.45 -21.49 3.05
C ILE A 447 -20.36 -21.46 4.57
N GLU A 448 -20.85 -22.53 5.20
CA GLU A 448 -20.79 -22.68 6.66
C GLU A 448 -19.33 -22.75 7.12
N HIS A 449 -19.01 -22.13 8.27
CA HIS A 449 -17.63 -22.04 8.74
C HIS A 449 -16.97 -23.42 8.93
N THR A 450 -17.72 -24.41 9.42
CA THR A 450 -17.24 -25.80 9.58
C THR A 450 -16.93 -26.46 8.24
N GLU A 451 -17.73 -26.17 7.21
CA GLU A 451 -17.46 -26.65 5.85
C GLU A 451 -16.24 -25.95 5.25
N ALA A 452 -16.12 -24.63 5.42
CA ALA A 452 -14.98 -23.86 4.90
C ALA A 452 -13.64 -24.30 5.51
N ARG A 453 -13.61 -24.66 6.79
CA ARG A 453 -12.45 -25.26 7.46
C ARG A 453 -12.06 -26.61 6.85
N ALA A 454 -13.03 -27.33 6.29
CA ALA A 454 -12.81 -28.61 5.63
C ALA A 454 -12.34 -28.53 4.20
N MET A 455 -12.67 -27.44 3.53
CA MET A 455 -12.40 -27.29 2.12
C MET A 455 -10.90 -27.30 1.83
N LEU A 456 -10.55 -28.14 0.87
CA LEU A 456 -9.32 -28.08 0.11
C LEU A 456 -8.92 -26.61 -0.13
N PRO A 457 -7.70 -26.19 0.26
CA PRO A 457 -7.22 -24.85 -0.03
C PRO A 457 -7.36 -24.47 -1.50
N GLY A 458 -7.07 -25.40 -2.42
CA GLY A 458 -7.26 -25.22 -3.86
C GLY A 458 -8.71 -24.94 -4.28
N GLN A 459 -9.70 -25.52 -3.59
CA GLN A 459 -11.12 -25.20 -3.83
C GLN A 459 -11.41 -23.75 -3.47
N ARG A 460 -10.95 -23.29 -2.30
CA ARG A 460 -11.18 -21.92 -1.81
C ARG A 460 -10.55 -20.89 -2.73
N VAL A 461 -9.28 -21.11 -3.12
CA VAL A 461 -8.57 -20.27 -4.09
C VAL A 461 -9.31 -20.25 -5.44
N ALA A 462 -9.78 -21.40 -5.92
CA ALA A 462 -10.51 -21.48 -7.18
C ALA A 462 -11.81 -20.67 -7.16
N LEU A 463 -12.58 -20.71 -6.06
CA LEU A 463 -13.81 -19.93 -5.93
C LEU A 463 -13.55 -18.43 -5.98
N GLU A 464 -12.53 -17.95 -5.27
CA GLU A 464 -12.19 -16.53 -5.25
C GLU A 464 -11.68 -16.05 -6.61
N VAL A 465 -10.74 -16.77 -7.23
CA VAL A 465 -10.17 -16.39 -8.53
C VAL A 465 -11.22 -16.49 -9.64
N GLY A 466 -12.08 -17.50 -9.59
CA GLY A 466 -13.20 -17.66 -10.53
C GLY A 466 -14.18 -16.50 -10.42
N TYR A 467 -14.56 -16.12 -9.20
CA TYR A 467 -15.44 -14.96 -8.99
C TYR A 467 -14.80 -13.64 -9.41
N GLN A 468 -13.51 -13.43 -9.09
CA GLN A 468 -12.74 -12.25 -9.51
C GLN A 468 -12.72 -12.11 -11.04
N CYS A 469 -12.52 -13.22 -11.75
CA CYS A 469 -12.54 -13.26 -13.22
C CYS A 469 -13.91 -12.85 -13.78
N LEU A 470 -14.99 -13.38 -13.21
CA LEU A 470 -16.35 -13.00 -13.59
C LEU A 470 -16.66 -11.53 -13.27
N CYS A 471 -16.19 -11.01 -12.13
CA CYS A 471 -16.33 -9.60 -11.77
C CYS A 471 -15.58 -8.66 -12.70
N ALA A 472 -14.37 -9.04 -13.12
CA ALA A 472 -13.60 -8.29 -14.11
C ALA A 472 -14.33 -8.20 -15.46
N SER A 473 -15.25 -9.12 -15.74
CA SER A 473 -16.12 -9.12 -16.92
C SER A 473 -17.48 -8.43 -16.69
N GLY A 474 -17.62 -7.68 -15.58
CA GLY A 474 -18.84 -6.93 -15.25
C GLY A 474 -19.94 -7.74 -14.56
N PHE A 475 -19.70 -9.00 -14.19
CA PHE A 475 -20.69 -9.81 -13.49
C PHE A 475 -20.69 -9.55 -11.97
N ASN A 476 -21.87 -9.70 -11.38
CA ASN A 476 -22.08 -9.88 -9.95
C ASN A 476 -22.93 -11.13 -9.70
N LYS A 477 -23.02 -11.62 -8.45
CA LYS A 477 -23.80 -12.82 -8.10
C LYS A 477 -25.22 -12.83 -8.64
N LYS A 478 -25.92 -11.69 -8.60
CA LYS A 478 -27.30 -11.58 -9.10
C LYS A 478 -27.38 -11.77 -10.62
N SER A 479 -26.39 -11.27 -11.37
CA SER A 479 -26.32 -11.43 -12.83
C SER A 479 -25.85 -12.82 -13.30
N LEU A 480 -25.25 -13.60 -12.40
CA LEU A 480 -24.80 -14.97 -12.64
C LEU A 480 -25.90 -15.99 -12.37
N ALA A 481 -26.83 -15.70 -11.46
CA ALA A 481 -27.89 -16.63 -11.10
C ALA A 481 -28.77 -17.05 -12.30
N GLY A 482 -28.96 -18.35 -12.47
CA GLY A 482 -29.65 -19.00 -13.59
C GLY A 482 -28.91 -18.90 -14.93
N ARG A 483 -27.72 -18.30 -14.97
CA ARG A 483 -27.02 -18.01 -16.22
C ARG A 483 -26.50 -19.31 -16.83
N ARG A 484 -26.74 -19.47 -18.13
CA ARG A 484 -26.23 -20.63 -18.86
C ARG A 484 -24.78 -20.44 -19.28
N MET A 485 -23.89 -20.54 -18.29
CA MET A 485 -22.45 -20.52 -18.45
C MET A 485 -21.90 -21.89 -18.05
N GLY A 486 -21.03 -22.48 -18.88
CA GLY A 486 -20.37 -23.73 -18.50
C GLY A 486 -19.11 -23.50 -17.66
N VAL A 487 -18.66 -24.53 -16.96
CA VAL A 487 -17.47 -24.52 -16.11
C VAL A 487 -16.53 -25.66 -16.50
N TRP A 488 -15.32 -25.31 -16.94
CA TRP A 488 -14.27 -26.27 -17.30
C TRP A 488 -13.06 -26.06 -16.41
N PHE A 489 -12.74 -27.09 -15.63
CA PHE A 489 -11.78 -26.95 -14.54
C PHE A 489 -10.63 -27.95 -14.68
N GLY A 490 -9.39 -27.45 -14.73
CA GLY A 490 -8.18 -28.27 -14.70
C GLY A 490 -7.61 -28.35 -13.28
N ASP A 491 -7.46 -29.55 -12.76
CA ASP A 491 -6.88 -29.77 -11.43
C ASP A 491 -6.22 -31.14 -11.36
N VAL A 492 -4.96 -31.15 -10.96
CA VAL A 492 -4.11 -32.35 -10.88
C VAL A 492 -3.97 -32.81 -9.42
N GLY A 493 -4.51 -32.03 -8.46
CA GLY A 493 -4.26 -32.03 -7.01
C GLY A 493 -3.98 -33.39 -6.34
N PRO A 494 -2.71 -33.84 -6.31
CA PRO A 494 -2.37 -35.13 -5.72
C PRO A 494 -2.10 -35.02 -4.21
N ASP A 495 -1.70 -33.85 -3.73
CA ASP A 495 -0.99 -33.71 -2.45
C ASP A 495 -1.92 -33.80 -1.23
N TRP A 496 -3.20 -33.41 -1.35
CA TRP A 496 -4.15 -33.46 -0.24
C TRP A 496 -4.71 -34.85 0.03
N HIS A 497 -4.76 -35.72 -1.00
CA HIS A 497 -5.31 -37.07 -0.88
C HIS A 497 -4.59 -37.89 0.20
N SER A 498 -3.29 -37.67 0.36
CA SER A 498 -2.46 -38.28 1.41
C SER A 498 -2.89 -37.89 2.82
N PHE A 499 -3.50 -36.71 2.99
CA PHE A 499 -3.96 -36.20 4.29
C PHE A 499 -5.43 -36.50 4.58
N GLN A 500 -6.22 -36.95 3.60
CA GLN A 500 -7.66 -37.20 3.76
C GLN A 500 -8.01 -38.12 4.94
N THR A 501 -7.24 -39.21 5.09
CA THR A 501 -7.49 -40.19 6.15
C THR A 501 -7.11 -39.66 7.54
N GLU A 502 -6.05 -38.85 7.64
CA GLU A 502 -5.62 -38.26 8.91
C GLU A 502 -6.54 -37.12 9.32
N TRP A 503 -6.89 -36.25 8.38
CA TRP A 503 -7.77 -35.13 8.61
C TRP A 503 -9.15 -35.56 9.11
N GLY A 504 -9.75 -36.61 8.52
CA GLY A 504 -11.00 -37.20 8.98
C GLY A 504 -10.93 -37.87 10.36
N ARG A 505 -9.73 -38.18 10.88
CA ARG A 505 -9.54 -38.69 12.25
C ARG A 505 -9.48 -37.59 13.30
N PHE A 506 -9.05 -36.39 12.94
CA PHE A 506 -8.85 -35.28 13.89
C PHE A 506 -10.01 -34.28 13.92
N HIS A 507 -10.96 -34.35 12.97
CA HIS A 507 -12.09 -33.43 12.85
C HIS A 507 -13.45 -34.14 13.04
N HIS A 508 -13.76 -34.49 14.28
CA HIS A 508 -15.03 -35.16 14.65
C HIS A 508 -16.26 -34.24 14.65
N ASP A 509 -16.04 -32.92 14.58
CA ASP A 509 -17.07 -31.88 14.54
C ASP A 509 -17.71 -31.71 13.14
N ILE A 510 -17.15 -32.35 12.11
CA ILE A 510 -17.55 -32.17 10.72
C ILE A 510 -18.30 -33.40 10.21
N SER A 511 -19.42 -33.18 9.52
CA SER A 511 -20.22 -34.30 9.00
C SER A 511 -19.42 -35.11 7.97
N PRO A 512 -19.58 -36.45 7.92
CA PRO A 512 -18.92 -37.27 6.90
C PRO A 512 -19.22 -36.83 5.45
N ALA A 513 -20.43 -36.30 5.20
CA ALA A 513 -20.82 -35.79 3.89
C ALA A 513 -20.02 -34.53 3.52
N THR A 514 -19.92 -33.58 4.46
CA THR A 514 -19.11 -32.35 4.30
C THR A 514 -17.63 -32.68 4.07
N CYS A 515 -17.09 -33.64 4.82
CA CYS A 515 -15.72 -34.10 4.64
C CYS A 515 -15.49 -34.67 3.23
N GLY A 516 -16.41 -35.47 2.71
CA GLY A 516 -16.31 -36.02 1.36
C GLY A 516 -16.33 -34.97 0.25
N THR A 517 -17.20 -33.95 0.36
CA THR A 517 -17.28 -32.87 -0.64
C THR A 517 -16.11 -31.91 -0.59
N SER A 518 -15.62 -31.64 0.61
CA SER A 518 -14.56 -30.66 0.84
C SER A 518 -13.17 -31.14 0.42
N MET A 519 -13.00 -32.44 0.20
CA MET A 519 -11.70 -33.05 -0.09
C MET A 519 -11.54 -33.61 -1.51
N ASN A 520 -12.56 -33.48 -2.36
CA ASN A 520 -12.56 -34.06 -3.71
C ASN A 520 -12.37 -32.99 -4.80
N ASN A 521 -11.35 -33.15 -5.64
CA ASN A 521 -11.02 -32.21 -6.72
C ASN A 521 -12.16 -32.03 -7.73
N SER A 522 -12.96 -33.08 -7.99
CA SER A 522 -14.12 -32.99 -8.90
C SER A 522 -15.24 -32.09 -8.37
N VAL A 523 -15.29 -31.86 -7.05
CA VAL A 523 -16.30 -31.00 -6.43
C VAL A 523 -16.03 -29.53 -6.72
N THR A 524 -14.80 -29.13 -7.03
CA THR A 524 -14.46 -27.72 -7.28
C THR A 524 -15.28 -27.11 -8.41
N ALA A 525 -15.37 -27.80 -9.57
CA ALA A 525 -16.17 -27.34 -10.71
C ALA A 525 -17.67 -27.29 -10.37
N GLY A 526 -18.17 -28.31 -9.66
CA GLY A 526 -19.56 -28.34 -9.20
C GLY A 526 -19.88 -27.23 -8.20
N ARG A 527 -18.94 -26.89 -7.31
CA ARG A 527 -19.09 -25.84 -6.32
C ARG A 527 -19.09 -24.44 -6.95
N LEU A 528 -18.24 -24.20 -7.96
CA LEU A 528 -18.29 -22.97 -8.77
C LEU A 528 -19.66 -22.80 -9.43
N ALA A 529 -20.15 -23.84 -10.10
CA ALA A 529 -21.45 -23.79 -10.75
C ALA A 529 -22.60 -23.63 -9.74
N HIS A 530 -22.55 -24.34 -8.61
CA HIS A 530 -23.57 -24.28 -7.58
C HIS A 530 -23.64 -22.89 -6.90
N LEU A 531 -22.50 -22.33 -6.49
CA LEU A 531 -22.46 -21.07 -5.75
C LEU A 531 -22.82 -19.86 -6.61
N PHE A 532 -22.52 -19.91 -7.91
CA PHE A 532 -22.88 -18.85 -8.85
C PHE A 532 -24.17 -19.14 -9.61
N ASP A 533 -24.83 -20.28 -9.31
CA ASP A 533 -26.06 -20.76 -9.96
C ASP A 533 -25.96 -20.77 -11.50
N LEU A 534 -24.86 -21.37 -11.99
CA LEU A 534 -24.57 -21.55 -13.40
C LEU A 534 -25.19 -22.86 -13.90
N THR A 535 -25.92 -22.79 -15.01
CA THR A 535 -26.71 -23.90 -15.55
C THR A 535 -26.11 -24.55 -16.80
N GLY A 536 -24.90 -24.15 -17.20
CA GLY A 536 -24.20 -24.73 -18.35
C GLY A 536 -23.49 -26.05 -18.03
N PRO A 537 -22.83 -26.64 -19.04
CA PRO A 537 -22.04 -27.87 -18.87
C PRO A 537 -20.93 -27.70 -17.84
N ILE A 538 -20.66 -28.74 -17.04
CA ILE A 538 -19.57 -28.73 -16.06
C ILE A 538 -18.65 -29.92 -16.32
N SER A 539 -17.33 -29.74 -16.23
CA SER A 539 -16.37 -30.83 -16.35
C SER A 539 -15.04 -30.51 -15.66
N SER A 540 -14.50 -31.50 -14.97
CA SER A 540 -13.15 -31.45 -14.40
C SER A 540 -12.19 -32.31 -15.23
N TYR A 541 -10.97 -31.83 -15.43
CA TYR A 541 -9.93 -32.45 -16.25
C TYR A 541 -8.67 -32.66 -15.42
N ASP A 542 -8.18 -33.90 -15.43
CA ASP A 542 -6.85 -34.24 -14.97
C ASP A 542 -6.10 -34.91 -16.13
N THR A 543 -5.23 -34.13 -16.77
CA THR A 543 -4.29 -34.60 -17.79
C THR A 543 -2.87 -34.22 -17.40
N ALA A 544 -2.57 -34.23 -16.09
CA ALA A 544 -1.33 -33.71 -15.51
C ALA A 544 -1.04 -32.27 -16.00
N CYS A 545 0.18 -31.98 -16.46
CA CYS A 545 0.66 -30.64 -16.79
C CYS A 545 -0.20 -29.87 -17.82
N SER A 546 -1.04 -30.56 -18.60
CA SER A 546 -1.89 -29.93 -19.64
C SER A 546 -3.34 -29.69 -19.22
N ALA A 547 -3.72 -30.03 -17.98
CA ALA A 547 -5.12 -30.06 -17.52
C ALA A 547 -5.92 -28.79 -17.84
N SER A 548 -5.37 -27.60 -17.56
CA SER A 548 -6.05 -26.33 -17.82
C SER A 548 -6.24 -26.02 -19.30
N LEU A 549 -5.27 -26.38 -20.16
CA LEU A 549 -5.38 -26.20 -21.61
C LEU A 549 -6.34 -27.22 -22.25
N VAL A 550 -6.39 -28.45 -21.73
CA VAL A 550 -7.37 -29.45 -22.17
C VAL A 550 -8.79 -29.02 -21.77
N ALA A 551 -8.97 -28.47 -20.56
CA ALA A 551 -10.22 -27.87 -20.12
C ALA A 551 -10.66 -26.73 -21.05
N MET A 552 -9.74 -25.82 -21.41
CA MET A 552 -9.99 -24.74 -22.38
C MET A 552 -10.36 -25.26 -23.76
N ASN A 553 -9.65 -26.27 -24.28
CA ASN A 553 -9.94 -26.88 -25.58
C ASN A 553 -11.33 -27.53 -25.59
N ALA A 554 -11.71 -28.23 -24.52
CA ALA A 554 -13.03 -28.85 -24.44
C ALA A 554 -14.16 -27.80 -24.36
N ALA A 555 -13.94 -26.71 -23.63
CA ALA A 555 -14.87 -25.57 -23.62
C ALA A 555 -15.02 -24.99 -25.03
N HIS A 556 -13.90 -24.67 -25.67
CA HIS A 556 -13.85 -24.12 -27.02
C HIS A 556 -14.62 -25.00 -28.02
N LEU A 557 -14.32 -26.29 -28.10
CA LEU A 557 -15.00 -27.21 -29.00
C LEU A 557 -16.50 -27.30 -28.73
N LEU A 558 -16.92 -27.40 -27.47
CA LEU A 558 -18.36 -27.51 -27.15
C LEU A 558 -19.12 -26.22 -27.47
N MET A 559 -18.50 -25.06 -27.30
CA MET A 559 -19.10 -23.77 -27.65
C MET A 559 -19.33 -23.65 -29.16
N PHE A 560 -18.47 -24.25 -29.99
CA PHE A 560 -18.59 -24.24 -31.45
C PHE A 560 -19.41 -25.41 -32.03
N ASP A 561 -19.59 -26.50 -31.29
CA ASP A 561 -20.39 -27.67 -31.67
C ASP A 561 -21.90 -27.44 -31.40
N GLN A 562 -22.48 -26.39 -32.01
CA GLN A 562 -23.88 -26.00 -31.79
C GLN A 562 -24.67 -25.87 -33.11
N ASP A 563 -25.88 -26.46 -33.15
CA ASP A 563 -26.86 -26.31 -34.23
C ASP A 563 -27.37 -24.84 -34.26
N PRO A 564 -27.31 -24.13 -35.40
CA PRO A 564 -27.56 -22.68 -35.53
C PRO A 564 -28.79 -22.05 -34.84
N PRO A 565 -29.94 -22.71 -34.60
CA PRO A 565 -31.06 -22.03 -33.93
C PRO A 565 -30.93 -21.98 -32.40
N ARG A 566 -29.96 -22.68 -31.79
CA ARG A 566 -29.85 -22.85 -30.34
C ARG A 566 -28.41 -22.61 -29.91
N LYS A 567 -28.00 -21.34 -29.82
CA LYS A 567 -26.71 -20.90 -29.23
C LYS A 567 -26.71 -21.12 -27.72
N GLU A 568 -26.77 -22.39 -27.37
CA GLU A 568 -27.16 -22.82 -26.04
C GLU A 568 -25.96 -22.82 -25.08
N ASN A 569 -24.72 -22.86 -25.57
CA ASN A 569 -23.48 -22.80 -24.77
C ASN A 569 -22.52 -21.71 -25.29
N SER A 570 -22.88 -20.44 -25.15
CA SER A 570 -22.08 -19.31 -25.68
C SER A 570 -21.08 -18.72 -24.69
N GLU A 571 -21.02 -19.22 -23.45
CA GLU A 571 -20.23 -18.65 -22.35
C GLU A 571 -19.60 -19.77 -21.51
N ALA A 572 -18.36 -19.55 -21.09
CA ALA A 572 -17.58 -20.51 -20.33
C ALA A 572 -16.67 -19.81 -19.31
N LEU A 573 -16.68 -20.31 -18.07
CA LEU A 573 -15.59 -20.11 -17.13
C LEU A 573 -14.61 -21.28 -17.28
N VAL A 574 -13.37 -20.98 -17.64
CA VAL A 574 -12.28 -21.96 -17.72
C VAL A 574 -11.25 -21.62 -16.66
N GLN A 575 -10.85 -22.60 -15.86
CA GLN A 575 -9.94 -22.37 -14.75
C GLN A 575 -8.97 -23.54 -14.55
N GLY A 576 -7.80 -23.25 -14.00
CA GLY A 576 -6.85 -24.24 -13.50
C GLY A 576 -6.35 -23.90 -12.11
N VAL A 577 -6.09 -24.90 -11.28
CA VAL A 577 -5.45 -24.71 -9.96
C VAL A 577 -4.38 -25.78 -9.72
N ASN A 578 -3.33 -25.38 -9.02
CA ASN A 578 -2.35 -26.30 -8.45
C ASN A 578 -1.94 -25.79 -7.06
N THR A 579 -1.97 -26.68 -6.06
CA THR A 579 -1.54 -26.38 -4.68
C THR A 579 -0.58 -27.45 -4.19
N LEU A 580 0.45 -27.04 -3.44
CA LEU A 580 1.49 -27.89 -2.89
C LEU A 580 1.31 -27.93 -1.37
N LEU A 581 0.66 -28.99 -0.89
CA LEU A 581 0.15 -29.07 0.49
C LEU A 581 1.00 -29.99 1.38
N GLY A 582 2.01 -30.66 0.83
CA GLY A 582 2.95 -31.46 1.59
C GLY A 582 4.21 -31.82 0.80
N PRO A 583 5.24 -32.34 1.47
CA PRO A 583 6.53 -32.64 0.85
C PRO A 583 6.51 -33.90 -0.05
N GLY A 584 5.51 -34.76 0.09
CA GLY A 584 5.46 -36.06 -0.58
C GLY A 584 5.58 -35.99 -2.10
N SER A 585 4.99 -34.96 -2.71
CA SER A 585 5.01 -34.75 -4.15
C SER A 585 6.35 -34.23 -4.68
N PHE A 586 7.14 -33.56 -3.83
CA PHE A 586 8.54 -33.24 -4.11
C PHE A 586 9.42 -34.48 -4.01
N ILE A 587 9.28 -35.25 -2.93
CA ILE A 587 10.03 -36.50 -2.72
C ILE A 587 9.81 -37.46 -3.91
N GLY A 588 8.55 -37.68 -4.30
CA GLY A 588 8.20 -38.52 -5.45
C GLY A 588 8.87 -38.07 -6.76
N ASN A 589 8.87 -36.76 -7.02
CA ASN A 589 9.46 -36.21 -8.24
C ASN A 589 11.00 -36.19 -8.22
N CYS A 590 11.62 -36.00 -7.05
CA CYS A 590 13.05 -36.17 -6.87
C CYS A 590 13.47 -37.63 -7.11
N MET A 591 12.75 -38.60 -6.54
CA MET A 591 13.01 -40.03 -6.79
C MET A 591 12.89 -40.38 -8.28
N ALA A 592 12.00 -39.70 -9.00
CA ALA A 592 11.83 -39.85 -10.44
C ALA A 592 12.80 -38.98 -11.28
N THR A 593 13.77 -38.30 -10.66
CA THR A 593 14.74 -37.41 -11.32
C THR A 593 14.11 -36.30 -12.17
N MET A 594 12.92 -35.84 -11.78
CA MET A 594 12.15 -34.87 -12.56
C MET A 594 12.47 -33.41 -12.19
N LEU A 595 12.91 -33.19 -10.95
CA LEU A 595 13.16 -31.83 -10.44
C LEU A 595 14.60 -31.40 -10.67
N SER A 596 14.80 -30.11 -10.94
CA SER A 596 16.14 -29.52 -11.00
C SER A 596 16.83 -29.60 -9.65
N HIS A 597 18.13 -29.92 -9.62
CA HIS A 597 18.92 -29.84 -8.39
C HIS A 597 19.05 -28.42 -7.88
N GLN A 598 19.06 -27.44 -8.78
CA GLN A 598 19.09 -26.02 -8.43
C GLN A 598 17.68 -25.48 -8.12
N GLY A 599 16.65 -26.31 -8.26
CA GLY A 599 15.28 -25.95 -7.94
C GLY A 599 14.65 -24.90 -8.85
N ARG A 600 15.18 -24.69 -10.07
CA ARG A 600 14.69 -23.73 -11.07
C ARG A 600 14.43 -24.45 -12.39
N SER A 601 13.50 -23.94 -13.19
CA SER A 601 13.29 -24.42 -14.57
C SER A 601 14.13 -23.60 -15.54
N PHE A 602 15.28 -24.13 -15.97
CA PHE A 602 16.15 -23.45 -16.95
C PHE A 602 15.72 -23.71 -18.40
N THR A 603 14.50 -23.30 -18.76
CA THR A 603 13.90 -23.62 -20.06
C THR A 603 14.81 -23.20 -21.22
N PHE A 604 15.16 -24.16 -22.09
CA PHE A 604 16.08 -24.02 -23.23
C PHE A 604 17.55 -23.71 -22.92
N ASN A 605 17.93 -23.60 -21.64
CA ASN A 605 19.33 -23.39 -21.27
C ASN A 605 20.14 -24.70 -21.38
N ARG A 606 21.43 -24.59 -21.67
CA ARG A 606 22.39 -25.71 -21.64
C ARG A 606 22.47 -26.39 -20.27
N SER A 607 22.22 -25.66 -19.18
CA SER A 607 22.25 -26.17 -17.79
C SER A 607 20.94 -26.81 -17.33
N ALA A 608 19.93 -26.95 -18.19
CA ALA A 608 18.65 -27.55 -17.82
C ALA A 608 18.82 -29.02 -17.36
N ASP A 609 18.42 -29.30 -16.12
CA ASP A 609 18.55 -30.61 -15.47
C ASP A 609 17.23 -31.15 -14.89
N GLY A 610 16.14 -30.39 -15.01
CA GLY A 610 14.81 -30.75 -14.51
C GLY A 610 13.90 -29.53 -14.46
N TYR A 611 12.67 -29.70 -13.98
CA TYR A 611 11.75 -28.59 -13.76
C TYR A 611 11.63 -28.24 -12.27
N GLN A 612 10.94 -27.14 -11.96
CA GLN A 612 10.54 -26.78 -10.61
C GLN A 612 9.02 -26.78 -10.45
N ARG A 613 8.52 -27.33 -9.33
CA ARG A 613 7.09 -27.24 -8.95
C ARG A 613 6.71 -25.83 -8.50
N GLY A 614 5.46 -25.44 -8.76
CA GLY A 614 4.88 -24.22 -8.23
C GLY A 614 3.37 -24.32 -8.01
N GLU A 615 2.85 -23.48 -7.13
CA GLU A 615 1.43 -23.26 -6.87
C GLU A 615 0.87 -22.18 -7.78
N GLY A 616 -0.45 -22.19 -7.95
CA GLY A 616 -1.15 -21.06 -8.52
C GLY A 616 -2.56 -21.42 -8.96
N CYS A 617 -3.34 -20.39 -9.27
CA CYS A 617 -4.64 -20.53 -9.88
C CYS A 617 -4.79 -19.51 -11.01
N GLY A 618 -5.41 -19.90 -12.12
CA GLY A 618 -5.73 -19.00 -13.22
C GLY A 618 -7.13 -19.26 -13.75
N ALA A 619 -7.90 -18.22 -13.97
CA ALA A 619 -9.26 -18.28 -14.54
C ALA A 619 -9.40 -17.31 -15.71
N ILE A 620 -10.14 -17.76 -16.72
CA ILE A 620 -10.57 -16.95 -17.86
C ILE A 620 -12.07 -17.08 -18.08
N PHE A 621 -12.70 -15.95 -18.43
CA PHE A 621 -14.06 -15.93 -18.93
C PHE A 621 -14.04 -15.83 -20.44
N ILE A 622 -14.68 -16.80 -21.11
CA ILE A 622 -14.71 -16.92 -22.56
C ILE A 622 -16.17 -16.82 -23.01
N LYS A 623 -16.42 -16.07 -24.09
CA LYS A 623 -17.73 -16.09 -24.76
C LYS A 623 -17.58 -16.16 -26.29
N LEU A 624 -18.58 -16.69 -26.98
CA LEU A 624 -18.62 -16.65 -28.44
C LEU A 624 -18.71 -15.20 -28.92
N PHE A 625 -17.85 -14.84 -29.86
CA PHE A 625 -17.80 -13.49 -30.41
C PHE A 625 -19.10 -13.14 -31.12
N THR A 626 -19.71 -12.03 -30.70
CA THR A 626 -21.00 -11.61 -31.25
C THR A 626 -20.88 -10.65 -32.44
N GLY A 627 -19.68 -10.18 -32.76
CA GLY A 627 -19.46 -9.21 -33.84
C GLY A 627 -19.67 -7.76 -33.43
N ASN A 628 -19.85 -7.48 -32.13
CA ASN A 628 -20.06 -6.11 -31.65
C ASN A 628 -18.72 -5.43 -31.29
N LYS A 629 -18.64 -4.12 -31.54
CA LYS A 629 -17.40 -3.33 -31.36
C LYS A 629 -17.00 -3.21 -29.89
N THR A 630 -17.96 -3.04 -28.99
CA THR A 630 -17.69 -2.92 -27.55
C THR A 630 -16.99 -4.16 -27.00
N GLU A 631 -17.42 -5.35 -27.41
CA GLU A 631 -16.77 -6.62 -27.07
C GLU A 631 -15.36 -6.72 -27.65
N GLU A 632 -15.14 -6.18 -28.85
CA GLU A 632 -13.82 -6.13 -29.47
C GLU A 632 -12.87 -5.17 -28.75
N ASP A 633 -13.39 -4.05 -28.24
CA ASP A 633 -12.65 -3.08 -27.44
C ASP A 633 -12.38 -3.59 -26.00
N GLU A 634 -13.24 -4.46 -25.46
CA GLU A 634 -13.17 -4.98 -24.08
C GLU A 634 -12.44 -6.32 -23.95
N ARG A 635 -12.27 -7.11 -25.02
CA ARG A 635 -11.65 -8.44 -24.92
C ARG A 635 -10.15 -8.34 -24.60
N VAL A 636 -9.67 -9.28 -23.78
CA VAL A 636 -8.24 -9.48 -23.52
C VAL A 636 -7.55 -10.05 -24.76
N CYS A 637 -8.12 -11.10 -25.34
CA CYS A 637 -7.63 -11.69 -26.59
C CYS A 637 -8.72 -12.48 -27.31
N ALA A 638 -8.45 -12.86 -28.56
CA ALA A 638 -9.29 -13.77 -29.33
C ALA A 638 -8.69 -15.19 -29.28
N LEU A 639 -9.53 -16.17 -28.93
CA LEU A 639 -9.21 -17.59 -29.02
C LEU A 639 -9.61 -18.09 -30.41
N ILE A 640 -8.60 -18.38 -31.23
CA ILE A 640 -8.77 -18.70 -32.66
C ILE A 640 -8.83 -20.20 -32.92
N GLY A 641 -7.99 -20.97 -32.25
CA GLY A 641 -7.90 -22.41 -32.48
C GLY A 641 -7.24 -23.12 -31.30
N THR A 642 -7.71 -24.34 -31.03
CA THR A 642 -7.24 -25.23 -29.97
C THR A 642 -7.10 -26.66 -30.51
N ALA A 643 -6.15 -27.41 -29.97
CA ALA A 643 -6.04 -28.82 -30.30
C ALA A 643 -5.41 -29.59 -29.14
N THR A 644 -5.78 -30.87 -29.03
CA THR A 644 -5.23 -31.82 -28.06
C THR A 644 -4.96 -33.14 -28.77
N ASN A 645 -3.85 -33.81 -28.45
CA ASN A 645 -3.57 -35.18 -28.86
C ASN A 645 -2.78 -35.92 -27.76
N GLN A 646 -2.30 -37.13 -28.07
CA GLN A 646 -1.45 -37.91 -27.17
C GLN A 646 -0.28 -38.50 -27.95
N ASP A 647 0.86 -38.66 -27.29
CA ASP A 647 2.13 -39.05 -27.90
C ASP A 647 2.17 -40.51 -28.43
N GLY A 648 1.17 -41.32 -28.09
CA GLY A 648 1.09 -42.73 -28.37
C GLY A 648 2.21 -43.50 -27.67
N ARG A 649 2.78 -44.47 -28.39
CA ARG A 649 3.95 -45.22 -27.94
C ARG A 649 5.22 -44.43 -28.25
N SER A 650 5.71 -43.66 -27.28
CA SER A 650 7.01 -42.97 -27.32
C SER A 650 8.14 -43.83 -26.70
N ALA A 651 9.31 -43.23 -26.47
CA ALA A 651 10.50 -43.95 -25.98
C ALA A 651 10.34 -44.50 -24.55
N SER A 652 9.56 -43.82 -23.72
CA SER A 652 9.10 -44.26 -22.40
C SER A 652 7.75 -43.58 -22.12
N LEU A 653 6.99 -44.05 -21.12
CA LEU A 653 5.67 -43.48 -20.80
C LEU A 653 5.67 -41.96 -20.62
N THR A 654 6.75 -41.41 -20.09
CA THR A 654 6.91 -39.97 -19.77
C THR A 654 7.78 -39.22 -20.77
N ALA A 655 8.35 -39.89 -21.79
CA ALA A 655 9.19 -39.24 -22.79
C ALA A 655 8.32 -38.49 -23.82
N PRO A 656 8.62 -37.21 -24.11
CA PRO A 656 7.90 -36.44 -25.12
C PRO A 656 8.12 -36.97 -26.54
N ASN A 657 7.14 -36.78 -27.42
CA ASN A 657 7.21 -37.18 -28.83
C ASN A 657 7.12 -35.98 -29.80
N GLY A 658 8.24 -35.68 -30.47
CA GLY A 658 8.34 -34.56 -31.43
C GLY A 658 7.30 -34.61 -32.57
N PRO A 659 7.11 -35.74 -33.29
CA PRO A 659 6.08 -35.86 -34.31
C PRO A 659 4.66 -35.55 -33.80
N SER A 660 4.28 -36.06 -32.62
CA SER A 660 2.98 -35.78 -32.01
C SER A 660 2.81 -34.32 -31.64
N GLN A 661 3.86 -33.66 -31.11
CA GLN A 661 3.85 -32.22 -30.85
C GLN A 661 3.65 -31.41 -32.13
N GLN A 662 4.32 -31.77 -33.23
CA GLN A 662 4.10 -31.10 -34.52
C GLN A 662 2.67 -31.28 -35.02
N MET A 663 2.06 -32.46 -34.81
CA MET A 663 0.69 -32.72 -35.23
C MET A 663 -0.31 -31.85 -34.46
N VAL A 664 -0.18 -31.71 -33.14
CA VAL A 664 -1.10 -30.89 -32.34
C VAL A 664 -0.97 -29.41 -32.67
N ILE A 665 0.26 -28.90 -32.86
CA ILE A 665 0.49 -27.52 -33.28
C ILE A 665 -0.13 -27.25 -34.66
N ARG A 666 0.06 -28.16 -35.63
CA ARG A 666 -0.60 -28.04 -36.94
C ARG A 666 -2.12 -28.17 -36.84
N GLY A 667 -2.62 -28.93 -35.87
CA GLY A 667 -4.04 -29.08 -35.61
C GLY A 667 -4.67 -27.77 -35.16
N SER A 668 -4.07 -27.10 -34.17
CA SER A 668 -4.59 -25.82 -33.65
C SER A 668 -4.53 -24.70 -34.67
N LEU A 669 -3.54 -24.69 -35.56
CA LEU A 669 -3.41 -23.69 -36.64
C LEU A 669 -4.37 -23.90 -37.82
N LYS A 670 -4.93 -25.10 -37.97
CA LYS A 670 -5.87 -25.44 -39.07
C LYS A 670 -7.33 -25.17 -38.72
N GLN A 671 -7.65 -25.19 -37.43
CA GLN A 671 -8.96 -24.80 -36.92
C GLN A 671 -9.17 -23.31 -37.18
#